data_AF-A0A9D2RPY7-F1
#
_entry.id   AF-A0A9D2RPY7-F1
#
_cell.length_a   1.000
_cell.length_b   1.000
_cell.length_c   1.000
_cell.angle_alpha   90.00
_cell.angle_beta   90.00
_cell.angle_gamma   90.00
#
_symmetry.space_group_name_H-M   'P 1'
#
loop_
_entity.id
_entity.type
_entity.pdbx_description
1 polymer ?
#
loop_
_entity_poly.entity_id
_entity_poly.type
_entity_poly.pdbx_seq_one_letter_code
_entity_poly.pdbx_strand_id
1 'polypeptide(L)'
;MNPKSPPGHERRPRLTKGLLTSTTVAAMAAAMVLPLGTAAQADPADTPVVDYEFTQTTGASVPDAGGSEAAVVQNAEDGQWTGTSLELTGGEPEDGNWVRLPEDLLAEANSATITTEVKIDESMKQDYNFLWNIGAEDDTDEYFFTSVQDAPRTAITTGSNDEEDSAQADQNLQADRWYSLTSVLDGEAGTISLYVDGEPVGTTQTELVPSSISDQSLNTIARSPWPDELFSGEISTFRVHDRALSAEEIAAASEQDAEINQEEIQQQVQDLLEGVDAPPESIDSDHIGLPTAGGAVSWSSSDSSVIAEDGRVTQPEQGADPVEVTLTATASIRGITETSEHVVTVVPSSDSDEERAEAAAEQYVVPAVLADGEPLPSAPEGVSVTPTGATGARLEEGALTLETEEAADATVTVEIAREDAPGTTVAKTFEVTVLPQDASTDLAAYHRTPTSEQEANNADVAYSMHLALAEEDGWQPLNENYGIFFPRISEEVPETGPDMDLIRSLKDPAVFALPEGGYGIVATRIARGGGADGTESDSVLVATSPDLRSYEEIGLLELDEVGGVNQPTAIYDSADEVYRLSWTTDSGAVRHQAFTDLVAAVEEGEQTASSSGAVTGTTVAEDTDIDDFAAGVELTVPQEDADALLQRFGRIENTGYTPFDEVSIPQGDEVDTEALPGTVELDYSDGSTRDLPLQEWDLSEVDPTTPGTYTARTTVERDDYPTPFADERADPSAYKYEHDGETSYLMIATNDPDLDNVNQGGQAFMPLRSADTLMGLADEAGPEEVHLLERGDVDAHGDTMTGCFWAPEIHEIDGRLSILFMPCYGDSPDYMNGRASIMQLEQDEDGRNLDPMDPDNWSAPQHVTRSDGSELNEVSGVSLDMTYFTDDEGQAYYAWQQVCTTWIATVDPEEPARLTSEPVSIIEPEYAWDNACAEGPNVHTRDGQLLMIYSGSSVGDTYTTGLATADASGTDLTDPDSWTKLNYPLQKSSKFDGEWQLGTGHGMWSKDEADNLIYVFHARTDHLGLTGRDMFVRRVHFDIEDMPVMDMEPAEEVADETVELTVEVTEPAPLEVEATTRCVAGSAVLATTLTNPGDEPVTASVATPHGKRTDLPLGAGASVTETFSTRSAEIEGDDVTATVDDEEVSASYEATSCG
;
A
#
# COMPACT_ATOMS: atom_id res chain seq x y z
N MET A 1 -31.59 30.01 37.32
CA MET A 1 -30.38 30.86 37.20
C MET A 1 -29.75 30.45 35.89
N ASN A 2 -29.69 31.38 34.93
CA ASN A 2 -29.30 31.14 33.54
C ASN A 2 -27.78 30.98 33.37
N PRO A 3 -27.32 30.17 32.41
CA PRO A 3 -26.05 30.40 31.70
C PRO A 3 -26.25 31.46 30.60
N LYS A 4 -25.20 32.22 30.29
CA LYS A 4 -25.17 33.22 29.21
C LYS A 4 -23.98 32.95 28.31
N SER A 5 -24.27 32.72 27.03
CA SER A 5 -23.35 32.73 25.89
C SER A 5 -22.72 34.12 25.68
N PRO A 6 -21.53 34.18 25.05
CA PRO A 6 -21.08 35.31 24.25
C PRO A 6 -21.04 34.99 22.73
N PRO A 7 -20.84 36.02 21.87
CA PRO A 7 -21.54 36.14 20.59
C PRO A 7 -20.65 35.96 19.34
N GLY A 8 -21.31 35.75 18.21
CA GLY A 8 -20.69 35.70 16.89
C GLY A 8 -20.07 37.03 16.45
N HIS A 9 -19.06 36.91 15.58
CA HIS A 9 -18.48 38.03 14.85
C HIS A 9 -18.65 37.86 13.34
N GLU A 10 -19.27 38.90 12.81
CA GLU A 10 -19.58 39.27 11.43
C GLU A 10 -18.48 38.96 10.39
N ARG A 11 -18.88 38.26 9.32
CA ARG A 11 -18.18 38.23 8.03
C ARG A 11 -18.04 39.65 7.48
N ARG A 12 -16.80 40.06 7.19
CA ARG A 12 -16.50 41.23 6.33
C ARG A 12 -16.35 40.78 4.86
N PRO A 13 -16.75 41.61 3.89
CA PRO A 13 -16.79 41.25 2.48
C PRO A 13 -15.38 41.21 1.89
N ARG A 14 -15.04 40.11 1.21
CA ARG A 14 -13.83 40.02 0.37
C ARG A 14 -13.94 41.08 -0.74
N LEU A 15 -12.92 41.92 -0.81
CA LEU A 15 -12.69 42.88 -1.89
C LEU A 15 -12.54 42.10 -3.19
N THR A 16 -13.41 42.39 -4.15
CA THR A 16 -13.18 42.17 -5.59
C THR A 16 -11.82 42.74 -5.98
N LYS A 17 -10.83 41.89 -6.22
CA LYS A 17 -9.69 42.19 -7.09
C LYS A 17 -10.07 41.72 -8.48
N GLY A 18 -10.07 42.66 -9.41
CA GLY A 18 -10.51 42.44 -10.78
C GLY A 18 -9.51 41.60 -11.58
N LEU A 19 -10.08 40.93 -12.58
CA LEU A 19 -9.46 40.49 -13.83
C LEU A 19 -8.09 41.13 -14.08
N LEU A 20 -7.05 40.34 -13.91
CA LEU A 20 -5.82 40.44 -14.68
C LEU A 20 -5.81 39.20 -15.58
N THR A 21 -6.21 39.40 -16.84
CA THR A 21 -5.94 38.49 -17.94
C THR A 21 -4.44 38.19 -17.98
N SER A 22 -4.05 36.96 -17.63
CA SER A 22 -2.74 36.39 -17.92
C SER A 22 -2.67 36.08 -19.40
N THR A 23 -2.26 37.08 -20.19
CA THR A 23 -1.66 36.80 -21.51
C THR A 23 -0.35 36.05 -21.25
N THR A 24 -0.33 34.76 -21.57
CA THR A 24 0.87 33.96 -21.77
C THR A 24 1.76 34.68 -22.79
N VAL A 25 2.91 35.16 -22.33
CA VAL A 25 3.98 35.62 -23.22
C VAL A 25 5.05 34.53 -23.15
N ALA A 26 5.02 33.63 -24.12
CA ALA A 26 6.17 32.82 -24.48
C ALA A 26 7.33 33.77 -24.80
N ALA A 27 8.33 33.81 -23.92
CA ALA A 27 9.55 34.56 -24.15
C ALA A 27 10.51 33.67 -24.95
N MET A 28 10.43 33.76 -26.28
CA MET A 28 11.50 33.32 -27.18
C MET A 28 12.81 34.00 -26.77
N ALA A 29 13.77 33.25 -26.24
CA ALA A 29 15.14 33.69 -26.06
C ALA A 29 15.89 33.59 -27.41
N ALA A 30 15.58 34.49 -28.34
CA ALA A 30 16.47 34.74 -29.47
C ALA A 30 17.75 35.37 -28.93
N ALA A 31 18.88 34.66 -29.02
CA ALA A 31 20.21 35.11 -28.65
C ALA A 31 20.59 36.42 -29.38
N MET A 32 20.25 37.57 -28.79
CA MET A 32 20.82 38.85 -29.17
C MET A 32 22.17 39.01 -28.50
N VAL A 33 23.23 38.83 -29.28
CA VAL A 33 24.59 39.26 -28.93
C VAL A 33 24.57 40.77 -28.64
N LEU A 34 24.51 41.12 -27.35
CA LEU A 34 24.74 42.47 -26.84
C LEU A 34 26.11 42.53 -26.16
N PRO A 35 26.81 43.67 -26.23
CA PRO A 35 28.21 43.75 -25.88
C PRO A 35 28.41 43.66 -24.36
N LEU A 36 29.31 42.75 -23.96
CA LEU A 36 29.92 42.62 -22.63
C LEU A 36 29.74 43.86 -21.74
N GLY A 37 28.74 43.78 -20.87
CA GLY A 37 28.59 44.68 -19.73
C GLY A 37 29.75 44.43 -18.77
N THR A 38 30.46 45.50 -18.41
CA THR A 38 31.51 45.48 -17.40
C THR A 38 31.03 44.82 -16.11
N ALA A 39 31.78 43.83 -15.62
CA ALA A 39 31.63 43.18 -14.32
C ALA A 39 31.24 44.20 -13.24
N ALA A 40 30.09 44.00 -12.60
CA ALA A 40 29.74 44.70 -11.39
C ALA A 40 30.73 44.26 -10.31
N GLN A 41 31.43 45.22 -9.69
CA GLN A 41 32.20 44.96 -8.48
C GLN A 41 31.25 44.54 -7.36
N ALA A 42 31.54 43.41 -6.72
CA ALA A 42 30.90 42.95 -5.49
C ALA A 42 30.89 44.06 -4.42
N ASP A 43 29.78 44.18 -3.70
CA ASP A 43 29.63 45.08 -2.56
C ASP A 43 30.50 44.55 -1.39
N PRO A 44 31.19 45.38 -0.59
CA PRO A 44 32.20 44.93 0.38
C PRO A 44 31.63 44.37 1.71
N ALA A 45 30.49 43.67 1.67
CA ALA A 45 29.82 43.11 2.85
C ALA A 45 29.82 41.57 2.91
N ASP A 46 30.50 40.91 1.97
CA ASP A 46 30.28 39.51 1.62
C ASP A 46 31.57 38.69 1.78
N THR A 47 32.00 38.49 3.03
CA THR A 47 33.20 37.69 3.33
C THR A 47 32.78 36.47 4.13
N PRO A 48 33.09 35.24 3.67
CA PRO A 48 32.86 34.03 4.44
C PRO A 48 33.61 34.09 5.79
N VAL A 49 33.15 33.31 6.76
CA VAL A 49 33.83 33.12 8.06
C VAL A 49 35.21 32.51 7.82
N VAL A 50 35.27 31.49 6.96
CA VAL A 50 36.51 30.88 6.43
C VAL A 50 36.33 30.47 4.97
N ASP A 51 37.43 30.51 4.22
CA ASP A 51 37.56 30.19 2.81
C ASP A 51 38.94 29.56 2.57
N TYR A 52 38.95 28.22 2.46
CA TYR A 52 40.16 27.43 2.29
C TYR A 52 40.25 26.88 0.86
N GLU A 53 41.31 27.26 0.16
CA GLU A 53 41.70 26.65 -1.11
C GLU A 53 42.87 25.66 -0.90
N PHE A 54 42.70 24.42 -1.34
CA PHE A 54 43.65 23.33 -1.17
C PHE A 54 44.64 23.20 -2.35
N THR A 55 45.05 24.34 -2.93
CA THR A 55 45.93 24.40 -4.12
C THR A 55 47.43 24.38 -3.80
N GLN A 56 47.80 24.03 -2.56
CA GLN A 56 49.21 23.91 -2.19
C GLN A 56 49.85 22.70 -2.88
N THR A 57 51.19 22.61 -2.84
CA THR A 57 51.94 21.46 -3.38
C THR A 57 52.71 20.68 -2.31
N THR A 58 52.69 21.16 -1.05
CA THR A 58 53.44 20.61 0.10
C THR A 58 52.94 21.25 1.39
N GLY A 59 53.14 20.58 2.53
CA GLY A 59 52.91 21.14 3.87
C GLY A 59 51.64 20.65 4.56
N ALA A 60 51.36 21.24 5.74
CA ALA A 60 50.30 20.78 6.65
C ALA A 60 49.36 21.90 7.11
N SER A 61 49.41 23.07 6.48
CA SER A 61 48.59 24.23 6.87
C SER A 61 48.02 24.90 5.63
N VAL A 62 46.71 25.12 5.67
CA VAL A 62 45.93 25.71 4.59
C VAL A 62 45.49 27.10 5.04
N PRO A 63 46.06 28.18 4.46
CA PRO A 63 45.70 29.53 4.83
C PRO A 63 44.27 29.84 4.42
N ASP A 64 43.54 30.53 5.29
CA ASP A 64 42.27 31.16 4.95
C ASP A 64 42.49 32.35 3.99
N ALA A 65 41.68 32.44 2.92
CA ALA A 65 41.74 33.52 1.95
C ALA A 65 41.34 34.89 2.54
N GLY A 66 40.45 34.88 3.55
CA GLY A 66 40.02 36.06 4.32
C GLY A 66 41.03 36.58 5.34
N GLY A 67 42.06 35.78 5.67
CA GLY A 67 43.09 36.09 6.67
C GLY A 67 42.78 35.70 8.11
N SER A 68 41.77 34.84 8.33
CA SER A 68 41.43 34.15 9.58
C SER A 68 42.44 33.05 9.93
N GLU A 69 42.13 32.22 10.93
CA GLU A 69 43.00 31.11 11.34
C GLU A 69 43.09 30.04 10.24
N ALA A 70 44.29 29.48 10.05
CA ALA A 70 44.55 28.48 9.02
C ALA A 70 44.02 27.10 9.46
N ALA A 71 43.45 26.34 8.53
CA ALA A 71 43.17 24.93 8.75
C ALA A 71 44.48 24.12 8.77
N VAL A 72 44.47 22.99 9.47
CA VAL A 72 45.65 22.15 9.69
C VAL A 72 45.39 20.73 9.26
N VAL A 73 46.14 20.26 8.27
CA VAL A 73 46.09 18.87 7.79
C VAL A 73 46.85 17.98 8.78
N GLN A 74 46.13 17.07 9.43
CA GLN A 74 46.70 16.03 10.28
C GLN A 74 47.28 14.91 9.40
N ASN A 75 48.37 14.29 9.87
CA ASN A 75 49.09 13.24 9.13
C ASN A 75 49.49 13.63 7.69
N ALA A 76 49.74 14.92 7.44
CA ALA A 76 50.03 15.44 6.12
C ALA A 76 51.33 14.88 5.50
N GLU A 77 51.25 14.43 4.25
CA GLU A 77 52.37 14.08 3.41
C GLU A 77 52.41 14.93 2.14
N ASP A 78 53.62 15.35 1.71
CA ASP A 78 53.78 16.21 0.53
C ASP A 78 53.24 15.58 -0.77
N GLY A 79 53.08 14.25 -0.83
CA GLY A 79 52.58 13.54 -2.00
C GLY A 79 51.07 13.65 -2.22
N GLN A 80 50.30 14.04 -1.19
CA GLN A 80 48.84 14.16 -1.23
C GLN A 80 48.36 15.46 -1.88
N TRP A 81 49.27 16.39 -2.15
CA TRP A 81 48.94 17.68 -2.77
C TRP A 81 49.08 17.61 -4.28
N THR A 82 47.97 17.74 -5.01
CA THR A 82 47.96 17.66 -6.48
C THR A 82 48.36 18.99 -7.14
N GLY A 83 48.23 20.09 -6.39
CA GLY A 83 48.37 21.46 -6.87
C GLY A 83 47.04 22.14 -7.18
N THR A 84 45.93 21.40 -7.23
CA THR A 84 44.55 21.90 -7.32
C THR A 84 43.65 21.38 -6.20
N SER A 85 44.11 20.37 -5.47
CA SER A 85 43.39 19.67 -4.40
C SER A 85 44.34 19.04 -3.38
N LEU A 86 43.74 18.59 -2.27
CA LEU A 86 44.33 17.68 -1.30
C LEU A 86 43.65 16.31 -1.40
N GLU A 87 44.42 15.26 -1.61
CA GLU A 87 43.99 13.86 -1.52
C GLU A 87 43.80 13.46 -0.05
N LEU A 88 42.61 12.95 0.28
CA LEU A 88 42.20 12.41 1.56
C LEU A 88 42.24 10.89 1.46
N THR A 89 43.10 10.26 2.26
CA THR A 89 43.49 8.86 2.07
C THR A 89 42.54 7.82 2.67
N GLY A 90 41.56 8.25 3.46
CA GLY A 90 40.64 7.36 4.19
C GLY A 90 41.31 6.53 5.29
N GLY A 91 40.59 5.53 5.81
CA GLY A 91 41.06 4.59 6.83
C GLY A 91 41.05 5.16 8.26
N GLU A 92 41.82 4.54 9.18
CA GLU A 92 41.81 4.93 10.61
C GLU A 92 42.45 6.33 10.85
N PRO A 93 41.94 7.16 11.79
CA PRO A 93 42.45 8.50 12.10
C PRO A 93 43.95 8.60 12.45
N GLU A 94 44.55 7.51 12.93
CA GLU A 94 45.99 7.45 13.25
C GLU A 94 46.89 7.35 12.01
N ASP A 95 46.38 6.80 10.91
CA ASP A 95 47.13 6.49 9.70
C ASP A 95 46.74 7.38 8.52
N GLY A 96 45.44 7.67 8.33
CA GLY A 96 44.93 8.53 7.27
C GLY A 96 45.01 10.03 7.60
N ASN A 97 44.96 10.88 6.57
CA ASN A 97 44.97 12.34 6.71
C ASN A 97 43.56 12.93 6.75
N TRP A 98 43.39 13.97 7.56
CA TRP A 98 42.15 14.73 7.72
C TRP A 98 42.47 16.19 8.08
N VAL A 99 41.49 17.09 7.98
CA VAL A 99 41.72 18.52 8.21
C VAL A 99 41.07 18.97 9.50
N ARG A 100 41.84 19.56 10.41
CA ARG A 100 41.32 20.27 11.59
C ARG A 100 41.03 21.72 11.22
N LEU A 101 39.78 22.14 11.43
CA LEU A 101 39.32 23.51 11.27
C LEU A 101 39.43 24.27 12.61
N PRO A 102 39.34 25.62 12.60
CA PRO A 102 39.25 26.39 13.83
C PRO A 102 38.04 25.99 14.69
N GLU A 103 38.18 26.11 16.01
CA GLU A 103 37.08 25.90 16.97
C GLU A 103 36.10 27.07 16.90
N ASP A 104 34.84 26.84 17.31
CA ASP A 104 33.79 27.87 17.46
C ASP A 104 33.45 28.65 16.17
N LEU A 105 33.57 28.05 14.97
CA LEU A 105 33.30 28.71 13.68
C LEU A 105 31.88 29.28 13.58
N LEU A 106 30.89 28.59 14.13
CA LEU A 106 29.46 28.90 14.02
C LEU A 106 28.79 29.05 15.39
N ALA A 107 29.54 29.16 16.48
CA ALA A 107 29.02 29.14 17.86
C ALA A 107 28.04 30.29 18.19
N GLU A 108 28.06 31.39 17.42
CA GLU A 108 27.13 32.53 17.57
C GLU A 108 26.17 32.68 16.36
N ALA A 109 26.18 31.75 15.41
CA ALA A 109 25.45 31.87 14.15
C ALA A 109 24.01 31.36 14.24
N ASN A 110 23.07 32.12 13.67
CA ASN A 110 21.66 31.73 13.54
C ASN A 110 21.39 30.92 12.26
N SER A 111 22.19 31.13 11.22
CA SER A 111 22.09 30.42 9.94
C SER A 111 23.52 30.13 9.48
N ALA A 112 23.70 29.13 8.62
CA ALA A 112 24.99 28.81 8.03
C ALA A 112 24.87 28.32 6.60
N THR A 113 25.94 28.50 5.83
CA THR A 113 26.11 27.80 4.56
C THR A 113 27.54 27.27 4.49
N ILE A 114 27.67 25.96 4.26
CA ILE A 114 28.95 25.28 4.13
C ILE A 114 29.04 24.70 2.73
N THR A 115 30.01 25.15 1.95
CA THR A 115 30.26 24.70 0.56
C THR A 115 31.59 23.98 0.48
N THR A 116 31.57 22.78 -0.09
CA THR A 116 32.76 21.93 -0.27
C THR A 116 32.88 21.51 -1.74
N GLU A 117 34.03 21.78 -2.34
CA GLU A 117 34.40 21.25 -3.65
C GLU A 117 35.16 19.93 -3.48
N VAL A 118 34.52 18.82 -3.83
CA VAL A 118 34.99 17.47 -3.50
C VAL A 118 34.91 16.52 -4.68
N LYS A 119 35.87 15.60 -4.78
CA LYS A 119 35.80 14.40 -5.60
C LYS A 119 35.81 13.18 -4.69
N ILE A 120 34.80 12.32 -4.82
CA ILE A 120 34.57 11.21 -3.89
C ILE A 120 35.20 9.91 -4.41
N ASP A 121 35.77 9.09 -3.53
CA ASP A 121 36.18 7.72 -3.85
C ASP A 121 34.96 6.78 -3.84
N GLU A 122 35.00 5.72 -4.66
CA GLU A 122 33.90 4.73 -4.76
C GLU A 122 33.59 4.06 -3.42
N SER A 123 34.58 3.87 -2.53
CA SER A 123 34.37 3.31 -1.20
C SER A 123 33.41 4.13 -0.35
N MET A 124 33.42 5.45 -0.47
CA MET A 124 32.58 6.35 0.34
C MET A 124 31.09 6.28 0.01
N LYS A 125 30.72 5.60 -1.07
CA LYS A 125 29.32 5.34 -1.38
C LYS A 125 28.73 4.23 -0.51
N GLN A 126 29.57 3.33 0.00
CA GLN A 126 29.17 2.18 0.82
C GLN A 126 29.54 2.37 2.29
N ASP A 127 30.72 2.93 2.55
CA ASP A 127 31.23 3.14 3.89
C ASP A 127 30.64 4.42 4.50
N TYR A 128 30.14 4.30 5.73
CA TYR A 128 29.60 5.46 6.46
C TYR A 128 30.70 6.52 6.65
N ASN A 129 30.37 7.78 6.36
CA ASN A 129 31.37 8.84 6.34
C ASN A 129 30.81 10.20 6.75
N PHE A 130 31.70 11.03 7.29
CA PHE A 130 31.48 12.47 7.45
C PHE A 130 32.47 13.18 6.51
N LEU A 131 31.96 13.81 5.45
CA LEU A 131 32.77 14.65 4.58
C LEU A 131 33.36 15.82 5.38
N TRP A 132 32.56 16.44 6.25
CA TRP A 132 32.98 17.44 7.22
C TRP A 132 32.08 17.39 8.46
N ASN A 133 32.56 17.91 9.58
CA ASN A 133 31.84 17.97 10.86
C ASN A 133 31.96 19.35 11.50
N ILE A 134 30.87 19.84 12.07
CA ILE A 134 30.86 20.89 13.10
C ILE A 134 30.27 20.28 14.37
N GLY A 135 31.09 20.08 15.40
CA GLY A 135 30.69 19.34 16.60
C GLY A 135 31.79 19.28 17.65
N ALA A 136 31.69 18.32 18.56
CA ALA A 136 32.48 18.27 19.79
C ALA A 136 33.55 17.16 19.78
N GLU A 137 34.69 17.40 20.46
CA GLU A 137 35.69 16.36 20.68
C GLU A 137 35.28 15.50 21.89
N ASP A 138 35.17 14.19 21.69
CA ASP A 138 34.73 13.18 22.66
C ASP A 138 33.21 13.21 23.02
N ASP A 139 32.38 13.85 22.19
CA ASP A 139 30.91 13.88 22.34
C ASP A 139 30.25 13.65 20.96
N THR A 140 29.29 12.72 20.94
CA THR A 140 28.59 12.22 19.75
C THR A 140 27.08 12.49 19.82
N ASP A 141 26.65 13.40 20.69
CA ASP A 141 25.24 13.76 20.84
C ASP A 141 24.88 14.99 19.99
N GLU A 142 25.86 15.87 19.68
CA GLU A 142 25.62 17.10 18.91
C GLU A 142 26.59 17.28 17.74
N TYR A 143 26.06 17.39 16.52
CA TYR A 143 26.84 17.63 15.31
C TYR A 143 26.00 18.18 14.15
N PHE A 144 26.69 18.84 13.21
CA PHE A 144 26.18 19.25 11.89
C PHE A 144 27.18 18.77 10.83
N PHE A 145 26.71 18.08 9.79
CA PHE A 145 27.59 17.39 8.83
C PHE A 145 26.98 17.22 7.44
N THR A 146 27.81 16.73 6.50
CA THR A 146 27.40 16.13 5.22
C THR A 146 27.98 14.73 5.10
N SER A 147 27.19 13.78 4.62
CA SER A 147 27.61 12.44 4.20
C SER A 147 27.32 12.24 2.71
N VAL A 148 28.12 11.39 2.06
CA VAL A 148 27.92 10.96 0.66
C VAL A 148 27.68 9.45 0.53
N GLN A 149 27.47 8.75 1.65
CA GLN A 149 27.01 7.36 1.61
C GLN A 149 25.59 7.31 1.02
N ASP A 150 25.33 6.34 0.14
CA ASP A 150 24.09 6.26 -0.63
C ASP A 150 23.78 7.59 -1.35
N ALA A 151 22.57 8.12 -1.19
CA ALA A 151 22.22 9.44 -1.67
C ALA A 151 22.71 10.48 -0.66
N PRO A 152 23.45 11.51 -1.10
CA PRO A 152 24.11 12.45 -0.20
C PRO A 152 23.09 13.19 0.66
N ARG A 153 23.45 13.45 1.92
CA ARG A 153 22.59 14.14 2.88
C ARG A 153 23.37 15.11 3.74
N THR A 154 22.67 16.12 4.24
CA THR A 154 23.13 16.95 5.35
C THR A 154 22.14 16.84 6.51
N ALA A 155 22.66 16.84 7.74
CA ALA A 155 21.84 16.71 8.93
C ALA A 155 22.45 17.47 10.11
N ILE A 156 21.57 17.89 11.02
CA ILE A 156 21.92 18.51 12.30
C ILE A 156 21.17 17.83 13.45
N THR A 157 21.83 17.64 14.58
CA THR A 157 21.23 17.04 15.78
C THR A 157 21.82 17.61 17.08
N THR A 158 21.05 17.50 18.16
CA THR A 158 21.52 17.65 19.56
C THR A 158 21.17 16.43 20.42
N GLY A 159 20.71 15.34 19.78
CA GLY A 159 20.23 14.11 20.41
C GLY A 159 20.80 12.84 19.77
N SER A 160 21.96 12.94 19.12
CA SER A 160 22.58 11.85 18.34
C SER A 160 21.80 11.45 17.08
N ASN A 161 22.14 10.29 16.49
CA ASN A 161 21.71 9.87 15.14
C ASN A 161 20.19 9.68 15.00
N ASP A 162 19.52 9.19 16.05
CA ASP A 162 18.07 8.90 16.01
C ASP A 162 17.20 10.18 16.04
N GLU A 163 17.80 11.35 16.31
CA GLU A 163 17.12 12.65 16.41
C GLU A 163 17.61 13.66 15.34
N GLU A 164 18.14 13.18 14.21
CA GLU A 164 18.66 14.02 13.13
C GLU A 164 17.56 14.67 12.27
N ASP A 165 17.59 16.00 12.16
CA ASP A 165 16.87 16.71 11.10
C ASP A 165 17.70 16.63 9.81
N SER A 166 17.31 15.80 8.85
CA SER A 166 18.09 15.50 7.64
C SER A 166 17.42 15.97 6.35
N ALA A 167 18.20 16.60 5.47
CA ALA A 167 17.85 16.84 4.07
C ALA A 167 18.74 15.96 3.17
N GLN A 168 18.11 15.07 2.40
CA GLN A 168 18.77 14.07 1.56
C GLN A 168 18.38 14.26 0.09
N ALA A 169 19.30 13.91 -0.82
CA ALA A 169 19.04 13.88 -2.25
C ALA A 169 18.31 12.60 -2.66
N ASP A 170 17.66 12.61 -3.83
CA ASP A 170 16.98 11.42 -4.37
C ASP A 170 17.90 10.49 -5.18
N GLN A 171 19.16 10.89 -5.43
CA GLN A 171 20.09 10.14 -6.27
C GLN A 171 21.48 10.04 -5.67
N ASN A 172 22.11 8.88 -5.85
CA ASN A 172 23.51 8.63 -5.46
C ASN A 172 24.49 9.45 -6.30
N LEU A 173 25.59 9.88 -5.69
CA LEU A 173 26.69 10.52 -6.42
C LEU A 173 27.52 9.47 -7.20
N GLN A 174 28.02 9.86 -8.37
CA GLN A 174 29.04 9.10 -9.10
C GLN A 174 30.43 9.34 -8.48
N ALA A 175 31.22 8.28 -8.29
CA ALA A 175 32.61 8.42 -7.88
C ALA A 175 33.49 9.05 -8.96
N ASP A 176 34.69 9.47 -8.57
CA ASP A 176 35.71 10.02 -9.47
C ASP A 176 35.26 11.27 -10.28
N ARG A 177 34.24 11.99 -9.78
CA ARG A 177 33.76 13.26 -10.33
C ARG A 177 33.84 14.39 -9.28
N TRP A 178 34.13 15.60 -9.73
CA TRP A 178 34.08 16.81 -8.91
C TRP A 178 32.65 17.32 -8.70
N TYR A 179 32.28 17.54 -7.45
CA TYR A 179 30.99 18.08 -7.02
C TYR A 179 31.17 19.34 -6.17
N SER A 180 30.20 20.24 -6.27
CA SER A 180 29.97 21.26 -5.25
C SER A 180 28.85 20.81 -4.32
N LEU A 181 29.21 20.39 -3.09
CA LEU A 181 28.23 20.03 -2.07
C LEU A 181 28.03 21.20 -1.12
N THR A 182 26.82 21.73 -1.08
CA THR A 182 26.48 22.89 -0.25
C THR A 182 25.34 22.59 0.71
N SER A 183 25.60 22.72 2.01
CA SER A 183 24.59 22.60 3.06
C SER A 183 24.17 23.98 3.53
N VAL A 184 22.86 24.23 3.58
CA VAL A 184 22.27 25.50 4.04
C VAL A 184 21.38 25.23 5.24
N LEU A 185 21.73 25.79 6.38
CA LEU A 185 20.88 25.80 7.57
C LEU A 185 20.33 27.22 7.75
N ASP A 186 19.05 27.42 7.44
CA ASP A 186 18.38 28.72 7.52
C ASP A 186 17.49 28.81 8.77
N GLY A 187 18.04 29.33 9.86
CA GLY A 187 17.30 29.54 11.09
C GLY A 187 16.23 30.64 11.04
N GLU A 188 16.15 31.46 9.98
CA GLU A 188 15.02 32.38 9.79
C GLU A 188 13.83 31.67 9.11
N ALA A 189 14.12 30.78 8.16
CA ALA A 189 13.11 29.96 7.49
C ALA A 189 12.70 28.70 8.27
N GLY A 190 13.55 28.22 9.19
CA GLY A 190 13.35 26.97 9.93
C GLY A 190 13.57 25.73 9.05
N THR A 191 14.61 25.77 8.21
CA THR A 191 14.87 24.72 7.22
C THR A 191 16.36 24.36 7.13
N ILE A 192 16.63 23.09 6.85
CA ILE A 192 17.92 22.58 6.41
C ILE A 192 17.79 22.12 4.95
N SER A 193 18.76 22.45 4.10
CA SER A 193 18.74 22.14 2.67
C SER A 193 20.10 21.65 2.18
N LEU A 194 20.08 20.71 1.25
CA LEU A 194 21.25 20.25 0.51
C LEU A 194 21.18 20.73 -0.94
N TYR A 195 22.32 21.17 -1.46
CA TYR A 195 22.52 21.49 -2.86
C TYR A 195 23.69 20.67 -3.43
N VAL A 196 23.52 20.15 -4.64
CA VAL A 196 24.56 19.47 -5.43
C VAL A 196 24.78 20.26 -6.71
N ASP A 197 26.03 20.62 -6.97
CA ASP A 197 26.45 21.37 -8.16
C ASP A 197 25.76 22.72 -8.38
N GLY A 198 25.17 23.28 -7.33
CA GLY A 198 24.47 24.57 -7.37
C GLY A 198 22.95 24.44 -7.33
N GLU A 199 22.42 23.24 -7.53
CA GLU A 199 20.97 22.97 -7.58
C GLU A 199 20.48 22.37 -6.26
N PRO A 200 19.29 22.76 -5.77
CA PRO A 200 18.71 22.17 -4.56
C PRO A 200 18.31 20.72 -4.82
N VAL A 201 18.68 19.82 -3.92
CA VAL A 201 18.38 18.38 -4.03
C VAL A 201 17.62 17.80 -2.85
N GLY A 202 17.52 18.53 -1.73
CA GLY A 202 16.77 18.08 -0.55
C GLY A 202 16.50 19.24 0.39
N THR A 203 15.35 19.24 1.07
CA THR A 203 15.02 20.24 2.10
C THR A 203 14.05 19.67 3.13
N THR A 204 14.35 19.92 4.41
CA THR A 204 13.54 19.47 5.56
C THR A 204 13.34 20.62 6.55
N GLN A 205 12.25 20.59 7.31
CA GLN A 205 12.01 21.56 8.39
C GLN A 205 12.87 21.23 9.61
N THR A 206 13.35 22.24 10.32
CA THR A 206 14.12 22.09 11.57
C THR A 206 13.95 23.30 12.47
N GLU A 207 13.94 23.08 13.79
CA GLU A 207 14.04 24.15 14.79
C GLU A 207 15.49 24.41 15.25
N LEU A 208 16.44 23.57 14.81
CA LEU A 208 17.85 23.67 15.16
C LEU A 208 18.54 24.77 14.32
N VAL A 209 19.56 25.39 14.91
CA VAL A 209 20.40 26.42 14.28
C VAL A 209 21.87 26.07 14.54
N PRO A 210 22.85 26.64 13.82
CA PRO A 210 24.25 26.28 14.04
C PRO A 210 24.73 26.48 15.49
N SER A 211 24.23 27.50 16.19
CA SER A 211 24.52 27.73 17.61
C SER A 211 23.81 26.76 18.58
N SER A 212 22.96 25.85 18.08
CA SER A 212 22.41 24.75 18.88
C SER A 212 23.50 23.73 19.26
N ILE A 213 24.53 23.59 18.42
CA ILE A 213 25.73 22.80 18.74
C ILE A 213 26.56 23.58 19.75
N SER A 214 26.54 23.14 21.00
CA SER A 214 27.04 23.90 22.15
C SER A 214 28.56 23.84 22.30
N ASP A 215 29.19 22.76 21.84
CA ASP A 215 30.62 22.54 21.77
C ASP A 215 31.06 22.30 20.31
N GLN A 216 31.84 23.24 19.76
CA GLN A 216 32.39 23.17 18.39
C GLN A 216 33.91 22.95 18.42
N SER A 217 34.39 22.11 19.33
CA SER A 217 35.82 21.80 19.51
C SER A 217 36.39 20.82 18.47
N LEU A 218 35.54 20.08 17.77
CA LEU A 218 35.89 19.14 16.69
C LEU A 218 35.28 19.56 15.35
N ASN A 219 35.72 20.71 14.84
CA ASN A 219 35.41 21.09 13.45
C ASN A 219 36.44 20.45 12.51
N THR A 220 35.98 19.65 11.56
CA THR A 220 36.85 18.82 10.72
C THR A 220 36.37 18.69 9.28
N ILE A 221 37.30 18.32 8.41
CA ILE A 221 37.04 17.72 7.09
C ILE A 221 37.61 16.30 7.15
N ALA A 222 36.85 15.33 6.66
CA ALA A 222 37.17 13.92 6.55
C ALA A 222 37.18 13.09 7.84
N ARG A 223 36.77 13.64 8.99
CA ARG A 223 36.76 12.93 10.28
C ARG A 223 35.43 13.16 10.98
N SER A 224 34.74 12.08 11.39
CA SER A 224 33.54 12.15 12.23
C SER A 224 33.90 12.27 13.73
N PRO A 225 32.94 12.66 14.61
CA PRO A 225 33.10 12.54 16.06
C PRO A 225 33.06 11.08 16.54
N TRP A 226 32.59 10.17 15.69
CA TRP A 226 32.49 8.72 15.92
C TRP A 226 33.80 8.00 15.53
N PRO A 227 33.98 6.73 15.95
CA PRO A 227 35.14 5.93 15.54
C PRO A 227 34.98 5.35 14.12
N ASP A 228 34.47 6.15 13.18
CA ASP A 228 34.28 5.74 11.78
C ASP A 228 35.59 5.83 10.99
N GLU A 229 35.61 5.23 9.80
CA GLU A 229 36.70 5.45 8.86
C GLU A 229 36.71 6.91 8.38
N LEU A 230 37.90 7.44 8.11
CA LEU A 230 38.05 8.76 7.51
C LEU A 230 37.50 8.77 6.09
N PHE A 231 36.97 9.92 5.68
CA PHE A 231 36.54 10.13 4.30
C PHE A 231 37.71 9.97 3.31
N SER A 232 37.48 9.28 2.20
CA SER A 232 38.43 9.10 1.10
C SER A 232 38.00 9.86 -0.16
N GLY A 233 38.94 10.56 -0.79
CA GLY A 233 38.68 11.35 -2.00
C GLY A 233 39.66 12.50 -2.19
N GLU A 234 39.23 13.57 -2.84
CA GLU A 234 40.01 14.81 -2.98
C GLU A 234 39.14 16.03 -2.64
N ILE A 235 39.74 17.05 -2.03
CA ILE A 235 39.07 18.33 -1.74
C ILE A 235 39.84 19.50 -2.34
N SER A 236 39.14 20.43 -3.00
CA SER A 236 39.72 21.63 -3.61
C SER A 236 39.39 22.92 -2.86
N THR A 237 38.17 23.05 -2.36
CA THR A 237 37.72 24.23 -1.60
C THR A 237 36.85 23.81 -0.40
N PHE A 238 36.89 24.64 0.64
CA PHE A 238 35.96 24.55 1.77
C PHE A 238 35.64 25.97 2.27
N ARG A 239 34.36 26.36 2.23
CA ARG A 239 33.88 27.70 2.57
C ARG A 239 32.75 27.62 3.59
N VAL A 240 32.78 28.51 4.59
CA VAL A 240 31.73 28.62 5.62
C VAL A 240 31.23 30.05 5.69
N HIS A 241 29.91 30.23 5.61
CA HIS A 241 29.20 31.48 5.84
C HIS A 241 28.36 31.38 7.11
N ASP A 242 28.24 32.48 7.86
CA ASP A 242 27.38 32.63 9.05
C ASP A 242 25.97 33.15 8.70
N ARG A 243 25.54 32.90 7.47
CA ARG A 243 24.22 33.23 6.92
C ARG A 243 23.80 32.16 5.93
N ALA A 244 22.50 32.08 5.64
CA ALA A 244 22.00 31.33 4.50
C ALA A 244 22.34 32.08 3.20
N LEU A 245 22.98 31.39 2.25
CA LEU A 245 23.13 31.86 0.87
C LEU A 245 21.85 31.59 0.09
N SER A 246 21.55 32.45 -0.89
CA SER A 246 20.49 32.20 -1.87
C SER A 246 20.93 31.18 -2.93
N ALA A 247 19.96 30.50 -3.56
CA ALA A 247 20.25 29.57 -4.66
C ALA A 247 21.10 30.18 -5.79
N GLU A 248 20.86 31.46 -6.15
CA GLU A 248 21.68 32.18 -7.14
C GLU A 248 23.15 32.34 -6.69
N GLU A 249 23.39 32.60 -5.40
CA GLU A 249 24.74 32.71 -4.83
C GLU A 249 25.44 31.34 -4.80
N ILE A 250 24.70 30.28 -4.47
CA ILE A 250 25.21 28.90 -4.42
C ILE A 250 25.57 28.40 -5.83
N ALA A 251 24.70 28.61 -6.82
CA ALA A 251 24.98 28.27 -8.21
C ALA A 251 26.22 29.02 -8.74
N ALA A 252 26.34 30.33 -8.46
CA ALA A 252 27.52 31.10 -8.85
C ALA A 252 28.80 30.62 -8.14
N ALA A 253 28.70 30.23 -6.87
CA ALA A 253 29.79 29.66 -6.10
C ALA A 253 30.24 28.29 -6.64
N SER A 254 29.29 27.46 -7.08
CA SER A 254 29.54 26.19 -7.76
C SER A 254 30.28 26.40 -9.08
N GLU A 255 29.81 27.27 -9.98
CA GLU A 255 30.50 27.54 -11.26
C GLU A 255 31.93 28.07 -11.04
N GLN A 256 32.11 28.91 -10.01
CA GLN A 256 33.43 29.47 -9.68
C GLN A 256 34.42 28.40 -9.22
N ASP A 257 34.01 27.49 -8.34
CA ASP A 257 34.90 26.46 -7.79
C ASP A 257 35.32 25.43 -8.84
N ALA A 258 34.44 25.15 -9.81
CA ALA A 258 34.72 24.27 -10.93
C ALA A 258 35.95 24.74 -11.77
N GLU A 259 36.25 26.04 -11.79
CA GLU A 259 37.41 26.59 -12.52
C GLU A 259 38.76 26.03 -11.99
N ILE A 260 38.83 25.58 -10.73
CA ILE A 260 40.05 25.01 -10.13
C ILE A 260 40.41 23.69 -10.81
N ASN A 261 39.40 22.86 -11.11
CA ASN A 261 39.55 21.53 -11.72
C ASN A 261 39.10 21.51 -13.18
N GLN A 262 39.18 22.67 -13.85
CA GLN A 262 38.64 22.87 -15.20
C GLN A 262 39.10 21.82 -16.22
N GLU A 263 40.37 21.42 -16.22
CA GLU A 263 40.89 20.47 -17.21
C GLU A 263 40.22 19.08 -17.08
N GLU A 264 39.93 18.63 -15.86
CA GLU A 264 39.28 17.34 -15.59
C GLU A 264 37.78 17.41 -15.92
N ILE A 265 37.10 18.47 -15.47
CA ILE A 265 35.67 18.68 -15.78
C ILE A 265 35.47 18.85 -17.30
N GLN A 266 36.36 19.57 -17.99
CA GLN A 266 36.31 19.71 -19.45
C GLN A 266 36.45 18.36 -20.16
N GLN A 267 37.29 17.44 -19.66
CA GLN A 267 37.38 16.09 -20.20
C GLN A 267 36.07 15.31 -19.95
N GLN A 268 35.47 15.42 -18.77
CA GLN A 268 34.17 14.79 -18.48
C GLN A 268 33.06 15.29 -19.42
N VAL A 269 33.01 16.59 -19.69
CA VAL A 269 32.07 17.18 -20.65
C VAL A 269 32.32 16.66 -22.08
N GLN A 270 33.59 16.46 -22.48
CA GLN A 270 33.92 15.84 -23.77
C GLN A 270 33.50 14.38 -23.82
N ASP A 271 33.73 13.63 -22.75
CA ASP A 271 33.35 12.21 -22.65
C ASP A 271 31.83 12.05 -22.74
N LEU A 272 31.04 12.98 -22.16
CA LEU A 272 29.58 13.04 -22.34
C LEU A 272 29.17 13.21 -23.81
N LEU A 273 29.84 14.13 -24.54
CA LEU A 273 29.56 14.37 -25.96
C LEU A 273 30.03 13.22 -26.86
N GLU A 274 31.12 12.53 -26.51
CA GLU A 274 31.60 11.35 -27.22
C GLU A 274 30.76 10.10 -26.91
N GLY A 275 30.04 10.10 -25.78
CA GLY A 275 29.16 9.03 -25.34
C GLY A 275 27.78 9.03 -26.00
N VAL A 276 27.31 10.15 -26.55
CA VAL A 276 26.05 10.21 -27.30
C VAL A 276 26.23 9.79 -28.75
N ASP A 277 25.28 9.02 -29.28
CA ASP A 277 25.32 8.56 -30.66
C ASP A 277 25.21 9.73 -31.65
N ALA A 278 26.07 9.71 -32.66
CA ALA A 278 26.05 10.73 -33.71
C ALA A 278 24.80 10.57 -34.59
N PRO A 279 24.11 11.67 -34.94
CA PRO A 279 22.94 11.62 -35.81
C PRO A 279 23.34 11.10 -37.20
N PRO A 280 22.46 10.34 -37.90
CA PRO A 280 22.71 9.87 -39.26
C PRO A 280 22.99 11.03 -40.23
N GLU A 281 23.88 10.80 -41.21
CA GLU A 281 24.22 11.82 -42.22
C GLU A 281 23.03 12.20 -43.13
N SER A 282 22.02 11.32 -43.23
CA SER A 282 20.83 11.48 -44.06
C SER A 282 19.59 10.98 -43.33
N ILE A 283 18.52 11.77 -43.34
CA ILE A 283 17.23 11.45 -42.70
C ILE A 283 16.13 11.35 -43.77
N ASP A 284 15.42 10.23 -43.80
CA ASP A 284 14.21 9.98 -44.61
C ASP A 284 12.95 9.67 -43.79
N SER A 285 13.01 9.83 -42.46
CA SER A 285 11.89 9.73 -41.52
C SER A 285 11.35 11.11 -41.09
N ASP A 286 10.27 11.10 -40.31
CA ASP A 286 9.65 12.29 -39.69
C ASP A 286 10.27 12.66 -38.32
N HIS A 287 11.24 11.89 -37.87
CA HIS A 287 11.93 12.07 -36.59
C HIS A 287 13.35 11.54 -36.64
N ILE A 288 14.19 12.11 -35.79
CA ILE A 288 15.54 11.64 -35.49
C ILE A 288 15.73 11.67 -33.97
N GLY A 289 16.21 10.56 -33.41
CA GLY A 289 16.60 10.51 -32.01
C GLY A 289 17.75 11.47 -31.71
N LEU A 290 17.58 12.28 -30.66
CA LEU A 290 18.59 13.22 -30.17
C LEU A 290 18.93 12.87 -28.72
N PRO A 291 19.87 11.94 -28.48
CA PRO A 291 20.18 11.46 -27.13
C PRO A 291 20.60 12.60 -26.22
N THR A 292 20.01 12.66 -25.02
CA THR A 292 20.28 13.72 -24.04
C THR A 292 21.22 13.27 -22.93
N ALA A 293 21.56 11.98 -22.85
CA ALA A 293 22.33 11.39 -21.75
C ALA A 293 21.76 11.77 -20.36
N GLY A 294 20.47 11.52 -20.15
CA GLY A 294 19.79 11.90 -18.91
C GLY A 294 19.72 13.42 -18.69
N GLY A 295 19.59 14.19 -19.79
CA GLY A 295 19.56 15.65 -19.76
C GLY A 295 20.91 16.36 -19.72
N ALA A 296 22.03 15.63 -19.62
CA ALA A 296 23.38 16.20 -19.61
C ALA A 296 23.81 16.83 -20.96
N VAL A 297 23.16 16.43 -22.07
CA VAL A 297 23.38 16.90 -23.43
C VAL A 297 22.10 17.57 -23.95
N SER A 298 22.25 18.79 -24.45
CA SER A 298 21.21 19.54 -25.14
C SER A 298 21.52 19.69 -26.62
N TRP A 299 20.49 19.72 -27.46
CA TRP A 299 20.62 19.86 -28.91
C TRP A 299 20.08 21.19 -29.41
N SER A 300 20.74 21.76 -30.41
CA SER A 300 20.23 22.93 -31.14
C SER A 300 20.34 22.73 -32.65
N SER A 301 19.43 23.36 -33.39
CA SER A 301 19.34 23.23 -34.84
C SER A 301 19.58 24.55 -35.55
N SER A 302 20.38 24.51 -36.61
CA SER A 302 20.59 25.67 -37.49
C SER A 302 19.33 26.09 -38.27
N ASP A 303 18.34 25.20 -38.39
CA ASP A 303 17.02 25.45 -38.98
C ASP A 303 15.95 24.61 -38.27
N SER A 304 15.40 25.15 -37.18
CA SER A 304 14.38 24.49 -36.37
C SER A 304 13.03 24.29 -37.09
N SER A 305 12.86 24.86 -38.29
CA SER A 305 11.69 24.60 -39.13
C SER A 305 11.82 23.32 -39.97
N VAL A 306 13.02 22.72 -40.01
CA VAL A 306 13.31 21.48 -40.76
C VAL A 306 13.61 20.34 -39.79
N ILE A 307 14.48 20.55 -38.80
CA ILE A 307 14.69 19.62 -37.67
C ILE A 307 14.56 20.44 -36.38
N ALA A 308 13.53 20.18 -35.60
CA ALA A 308 13.30 20.82 -34.30
C ALA A 308 14.30 20.32 -33.24
N GLU A 309 14.42 21.06 -32.13
CA GLU A 309 15.36 20.74 -31.04
C GLU A 309 14.99 19.45 -30.29
N ASP A 310 13.72 19.04 -30.40
CA ASP A 310 13.20 17.79 -29.89
C ASP A 310 13.41 16.59 -30.84
N GLY A 311 13.94 16.82 -32.04
CA GLY A 311 14.19 15.79 -33.05
C GLY A 311 13.08 15.59 -34.08
N ARG A 312 11.95 16.31 -34.02
CA ARG A 312 10.92 16.25 -35.08
C ARG A 312 11.45 16.80 -36.40
N VAL A 313 11.16 16.10 -37.50
CA VAL A 313 11.65 16.40 -38.85
C VAL A 313 10.51 16.77 -39.77
N THR A 314 10.53 17.99 -40.31
CA THR A 314 9.64 18.41 -41.39
C THR A 314 10.30 18.15 -42.73
N GLN A 315 9.98 17.00 -43.34
CA GLN A 315 10.54 16.63 -44.64
C GLN A 315 10.07 17.58 -45.76
N PRO A 316 10.95 17.93 -46.72
CA PRO A 316 10.52 18.60 -47.94
C PRO A 316 9.51 17.78 -48.74
N GLU A 317 8.59 18.46 -49.43
CA GLU A 317 7.59 17.81 -50.29
C GLU A 317 8.21 16.94 -51.40
N GLN A 318 7.47 15.92 -51.84
CA GLN A 318 7.90 15.01 -52.89
C GLN A 318 8.39 15.78 -54.14
N GLY A 319 9.66 15.57 -54.50
CA GLY A 319 10.29 16.21 -55.66
C GLY A 319 10.93 17.59 -55.40
N ALA A 320 10.98 18.06 -54.15
CA ALA A 320 11.84 19.15 -53.72
C ALA A 320 13.33 18.77 -53.72
N ASP A 321 14.22 19.73 -53.47
CA ASP A 321 15.66 19.46 -53.24
C ASP A 321 15.88 19.08 -51.75
N PRO A 322 16.81 18.17 -51.42
CA PRO A 322 17.20 17.90 -50.03
C PRO A 322 17.70 19.16 -49.31
N VAL A 323 17.50 19.21 -47.98
CA VAL A 323 17.89 20.33 -47.13
C VAL A 323 18.98 19.88 -46.16
N GLU A 324 20.08 20.64 -46.06
CA GLU A 324 21.14 20.40 -45.07
C GLU A 324 20.87 21.24 -43.81
N VAL A 325 20.93 20.59 -42.64
CA VAL A 325 20.78 21.20 -41.31
C VAL A 325 22.01 20.83 -40.49
N THR A 326 22.60 21.80 -39.79
CA THR A 326 23.60 21.54 -38.75
C THR A 326 22.91 21.40 -37.40
N LEU A 327 23.10 20.25 -36.75
CA LEU A 327 22.73 19.98 -35.38
C LEU A 327 23.95 20.16 -34.48
N THR A 328 23.79 20.85 -33.35
CA THR A 328 24.86 21.10 -32.38
C THR A 328 24.47 20.49 -31.03
N ALA A 329 25.17 19.43 -30.63
CA ALA A 329 25.10 18.89 -29.28
C ALA A 329 25.95 19.75 -28.34
N THR A 330 25.44 20.04 -27.15
CA THR A 330 26.07 20.88 -26.13
C THR A 330 25.96 20.20 -24.78
N ALA A 331 27.09 19.93 -24.14
CA ALA A 331 27.15 19.44 -22.76
C ALA A 331 27.75 20.53 -21.88
N SER A 332 27.27 20.64 -20.63
CA SER A 332 27.79 21.59 -19.67
C SER A 332 27.81 20.97 -18.27
N ILE A 333 28.93 21.11 -17.58
CA ILE A 333 29.03 20.81 -16.15
C ILE A 333 29.49 22.10 -15.47
N ARG A 334 28.62 22.69 -14.65
CA ARG A 334 28.94 23.85 -13.79
C ARG A 334 29.60 25.01 -14.56
N GLY A 335 29.02 25.36 -15.71
CA GLY A 335 29.48 26.45 -16.58
C GLY A 335 30.60 26.08 -17.56
N ILE A 336 31.27 24.94 -17.40
CA ILE A 336 32.26 24.42 -18.36
C ILE A 336 31.50 23.70 -19.48
N THR A 337 31.61 24.24 -20.70
CA THR A 337 30.76 23.84 -21.83
C THR A 337 31.60 23.41 -23.03
N GLU A 338 31.21 22.32 -23.68
CA GLU A 338 31.74 21.87 -24.97
C GLU A 338 30.60 21.63 -25.96
N THR A 339 30.94 21.59 -27.25
CA THR A 339 29.96 21.39 -28.33
C THR A 339 30.49 20.48 -29.43
N SER A 340 29.61 19.68 -30.03
CA SER A 340 29.88 18.92 -31.25
C SER A 340 28.89 19.30 -32.34
N GLU A 341 29.37 19.51 -33.58
CA GLU A 341 28.54 19.88 -34.73
C GLU A 341 28.40 18.70 -35.71
N HIS A 342 27.17 18.42 -36.13
CA HIS A 342 26.82 17.36 -37.06
C HIS A 342 26.03 17.94 -38.23
N VAL A 343 26.48 17.68 -39.46
CA VAL A 343 25.76 18.10 -40.66
C VAL A 343 24.88 16.96 -41.15
N VAL A 344 23.57 17.20 -41.20
CA VAL A 344 22.57 16.20 -41.54
C VAL A 344 21.79 16.64 -42.78
N THR A 345 21.52 15.72 -43.70
CA THR A 345 20.73 15.97 -44.91
C THR A 345 19.32 15.39 -44.76
N VAL A 346 18.30 16.24 -44.70
CA VAL A 346 16.90 15.81 -44.76
C VAL A 346 16.50 15.63 -46.22
N VAL A 347 16.15 14.40 -46.61
CA VAL A 347 15.69 14.13 -47.96
C VAL A 347 14.21 14.43 -48.11
N PRO A 348 13.73 14.80 -49.31
CA PRO A 348 12.31 14.98 -49.56
C PRO A 348 11.54 13.67 -49.35
N SER A 349 10.35 13.76 -48.78
CA SER A 349 9.48 12.60 -48.54
C SER A 349 9.20 11.84 -49.84
N SER A 350 9.21 10.50 -49.77
CA SER A 350 8.77 9.63 -50.85
C SER A 350 7.26 9.55 -50.99
N ASP A 351 6.54 9.94 -49.94
CA ASP A 351 5.13 9.66 -49.77
C ASP A 351 4.28 10.62 -50.60
N SER A 352 3.14 10.11 -51.04
CA SER A 352 2.10 10.92 -51.67
C SER A 352 1.33 11.76 -50.65
N ASP A 353 0.62 12.78 -51.14
CA ASP A 353 -0.27 13.58 -50.29
C ASP A 353 -1.33 12.70 -49.58
N GLU A 354 -1.72 11.58 -50.19
CA GLU A 354 -2.66 10.60 -49.64
C GLU A 354 -2.02 9.81 -48.49
N GLU A 355 -0.84 9.22 -48.69
CA GLU A 355 -0.10 8.49 -47.64
C GLU A 355 0.23 9.39 -46.43
N ARG A 356 0.62 10.64 -46.67
CA ARG A 356 0.86 11.60 -45.58
C ARG A 356 -0.42 12.03 -44.86
N ALA A 357 -1.56 11.99 -45.54
CA ALA A 357 -2.84 12.24 -44.90
C ALA A 357 -3.30 11.03 -44.06
N GLU A 358 -2.97 9.82 -44.49
CA GLU A 358 -3.17 8.58 -43.71
C GLU A 358 -2.33 8.63 -42.43
N ALA A 359 -1.03 8.91 -42.52
CA ALA A 359 -0.15 9.04 -41.34
C ALA A 359 -0.62 10.13 -40.36
N ALA A 360 -1.14 11.26 -40.86
CA ALA A 360 -1.72 12.29 -39.99
C ALA A 360 -3.05 11.86 -39.34
N ALA A 361 -3.81 10.96 -39.97
CA ALA A 361 -5.06 10.43 -39.44
C ALA A 361 -4.85 9.39 -38.33
N GLU A 362 -3.65 8.83 -38.22
CA GLU A 362 -3.24 7.93 -37.13
C GLU A 362 -3.24 8.63 -35.77
N GLN A 363 -2.98 9.94 -35.74
CA GLN A 363 -2.96 10.75 -34.51
C GLN A 363 -4.34 11.04 -33.93
N TYR A 364 -5.42 10.81 -34.69
CA TYR A 364 -6.78 11.06 -34.21
C TYR A 364 -7.50 9.76 -33.91
N VAL A 365 -7.73 9.51 -32.62
CA VAL A 365 -8.51 8.39 -32.09
C VAL A 365 -9.59 8.92 -31.16
N VAL A 366 -10.77 8.31 -31.20
CA VAL A 366 -11.89 8.60 -30.29
C VAL A 366 -11.92 7.50 -29.22
N PRO A 367 -12.03 7.83 -27.92
CA PRO A 367 -12.19 6.85 -26.84
C PRO A 367 -13.29 5.84 -27.11
N ALA A 368 -13.06 4.59 -26.71
CA ALA A 368 -14.04 3.52 -26.86
C ALA A 368 -15.30 3.77 -25.99
N VAL A 369 -15.17 4.55 -24.92
CA VAL A 369 -16.25 4.92 -24.01
C VAL A 369 -16.26 6.44 -23.84
N LEU A 370 -17.44 7.06 -23.92
CA LEU A 370 -17.64 8.49 -23.66
C LEU A 370 -18.91 8.70 -22.82
N ALA A 371 -18.93 9.74 -21.99
CA ALA A 371 -20.14 10.17 -21.30
C ALA A 371 -21.09 10.93 -22.25
N ASP A 372 -22.39 10.91 -21.97
CA ASP A 372 -23.41 11.60 -22.75
C ASP A 372 -23.17 13.13 -22.76
N GLY A 373 -22.93 13.67 -23.96
CA GLY A 373 -22.62 15.08 -24.16
C GLY A 373 -21.14 15.44 -24.00
N GLU A 374 -20.26 14.48 -23.76
CA GLU A 374 -18.82 14.69 -23.77
C GLU A 374 -18.33 15.09 -25.17
N PRO A 375 -17.50 16.13 -25.30
CA PRO A 375 -16.96 16.55 -26.60
C PRO A 375 -16.00 15.50 -27.17
N LEU A 376 -16.05 15.29 -28.49
CA LEU A 376 -15.04 14.49 -29.17
C LEU A 376 -13.64 15.13 -28.96
N PRO A 377 -12.57 14.32 -29.01
CA PRO A 377 -11.21 14.83 -28.82
C PRO A 377 -10.89 15.99 -29.76
N SER A 378 -10.12 16.95 -29.26
CA SER A 378 -9.62 18.07 -30.06
C SER A 378 -8.64 17.59 -31.12
N ALA A 379 -8.59 18.26 -32.27
CA ALA A 379 -7.66 17.91 -33.34
C ALA A 379 -6.19 18.14 -32.90
N PRO A 380 -5.26 17.22 -33.21
CA PRO A 380 -3.83 17.42 -33.02
C PRO A 380 -3.31 18.65 -33.76
N GLU A 381 -2.16 19.17 -33.33
CA GLU A 381 -1.49 20.27 -34.02
C GLU A 381 -1.18 19.89 -35.49
N GLY A 382 -1.49 20.80 -36.43
CA GLY A 382 -1.26 20.58 -37.86
C GLY A 382 -2.29 19.64 -38.54
N VAL A 383 -3.26 19.13 -37.78
CA VAL A 383 -4.35 18.29 -38.27
C VAL A 383 -5.69 19.02 -38.11
N SER A 384 -6.57 18.88 -39.09
CA SER A 384 -7.94 19.35 -39.05
C SER A 384 -8.89 18.17 -39.06
N VAL A 385 -9.87 18.19 -38.14
CA VAL A 385 -10.85 17.11 -38.00
C VAL A 385 -12.25 17.69 -38.11
N THR A 386 -13.07 17.08 -38.97
CA THR A 386 -14.46 17.49 -39.20
C THR A 386 -15.39 16.29 -38.99
N PRO A 387 -16.16 16.24 -37.89
CA PRO A 387 -17.23 15.26 -37.72
C PRO A 387 -18.27 15.36 -38.85
N THR A 388 -18.55 14.26 -39.55
CA THR A 388 -19.43 14.22 -40.72
C THR A 388 -20.74 13.47 -40.50
N GLY A 389 -20.79 12.58 -39.51
CA GLY A 389 -22.01 11.89 -39.13
C GLY A 389 -21.81 10.97 -37.93
N ALA A 390 -22.92 10.60 -37.30
CA ALA A 390 -22.97 9.58 -36.27
C ALA A 390 -24.18 8.65 -36.48
N THR A 391 -24.08 7.41 -36.00
CA THR A 391 -25.21 6.48 -35.87
C THR A 391 -25.25 5.93 -34.44
N GLY A 392 -26.42 5.50 -33.96
CA GLY A 392 -26.61 5.10 -32.55
C GLY A 392 -26.82 6.28 -31.58
N ALA A 393 -26.10 7.39 -31.80
CA ALA A 393 -26.26 8.66 -31.08
C ALA A 393 -26.46 9.85 -32.03
N ARG A 394 -26.80 11.03 -31.48
CA ARG A 394 -26.82 12.31 -32.21
C ARG A 394 -25.48 13.00 -32.08
N LEU A 395 -25.05 13.67 -33.14
CA LEU A 395 -23.88 14.54 -33.12
C LEU A 395 -24.34 15.99 -32.99
N GLU A 396 -24.14 16.59 -31.81
CA GLU A 396 -24.54 17.96 -31.49
C GLU A 396 -23.33 18.75 -30.99
N GLU A 397 -23.02 19.87 -31.66
CA GLU A 397 -21.90 20.77 -31.31
C GLU A 397 -20.51 20.10 -31.14
N GLY A 398 -20.30 18.92 -31.74
CA GLY A 398 -19.04 18.17 -31.65
C GLY A 398 -19.01 17.12 -30.55
N ALA A 399 -20.13 16.88 -29.86
CA ALA A 399 -20.31 15.83 -28.87
C ALA A 399 -21.30 14.77 -29.36
N LEU A 400 -21.17 13.54 -28.85
CA LEU A 400 -22.18 12.51 -29.01
C LEU A 400 -23.24 12.65 -27.91
N THR A 401 -24.51 12.59 -28.30
CA THR A 401 -25.65 12.74 -27.39
C THR A 401 -26.65 11.60 -27.57
N LEU A 402 -27.02 10.95 -26.47
CA LEU A 402 -27.95 9.83 -26.47
C LEU A 402 -29.36 10.26 -26.92
N GLU A 403 -30.08 9.32 -27.54
CA GLU A 403 -31.49 9.53 -27.91
C GLU A 403 -32.46 9.14 -26.79
N THR A 404 -31.99 8.36 -25.82
CA THR A 404 -32.70 7.76 -24.68
C THR A 404 -31.86 7.89 -23.41
N GLU A 405 -32.44 7.60 -22.24
CA GLU A 405 -31.71 7.54 -20.95
C GLU A 405 -30.96 6.20 -20.77
N GLU A 406 -30.67 5.48 -21.86
CA GLU A 406 -30.01 4.17 -21.85
C GLU A 406 -28.72 4.27 -22.66
N ALA A 407 -27.66 3.58 -22.22
CA ALA A 407 -26.40 3.49 -22.94
C ALA A 407 -26.60 2.96 -24.37
N ALA A 408 -25.74 3.40 -25.30
CA ALA A 408 -25.84 3.02 -26.70
C ALA A 408 -24.49 2.83 -27.37
N ASP A 409 -24.36 1.73 -28.10
CA ASP A 409 -23.30 1.55 -29.09
C ASP A 409 -23.54 2.52 -30.26
N ALA A 410 -22.61 3.43 -30.45
CA ALA A 410 -22.62 4.44 -31.48
C ALA A 410 -21.44 4.27 -32.43
N THR A 411 -21.56 4.90 -33.60
CA THR A 411 -20.40 5.16 -34.45
C THR A 411 -20.32 6.62 -34.79
N VAL A 412 -19.10 7.15 -34.87
CA VAL A 412 -18.84 8.52 -35.30
C VAL A 412 -17.87 8.50 -36.48
N THR A 413 -18.24 9.18 -37.56
CA THR A 413 -17.39 9.34 -38.74
C THR A 413 -16.83 10.74 -38.81
N VAL A 414 -15.52 10.85 -38.91
CA VAL A 414 -14.79 12.12 -39.06
C VAL A 414 -14.04 12.14 -40.38
N GLU A 415 -13.92 13.33 -40.97
CA GLU A 415 -12.99 13.61 -42.06
C GLU A 415 -11.77 14.32 -41.48
N ILE A 416 -10.60 13.74 -41.66
CA ILE A 416 -9.30 14.21 -41.16
C ILE A 416 -8.47 14.70 -42.35
N ALA A 417 -7.81 15.83 -42.22
CA ALA A 417 -6.86 16.34 -43.21
C ALA A 417 -5.75 17.13 -42.55
N ARG A 418 -4.57 17.12 -43.17
CA ARG A 418 -3.49 18.03 -42.78
C ARG A 418 -3.86 19.48 -43.09
N GLU A 419 -3.52 20.40 -42.18
CA GLU A 419 -3.83 21.83 -42.35
C GLU A 419 -3.14 22.47 -43.56
N ASP A 420 -1.96 21.97 -43.94
CA ASP A 420 -1.19 22.44 -45.09
C ASP A 420 -1.63 21.79 -46.41
N ALA A 421 -2.41 20.71 -46.37
CA ALA A 421 -3.00 20.02 -47.51
C ALA A 421 -4.50 19.71 -47.31
N PRO A 422 -5.37 20.70 -47.04
CA PRO A 422 -6.76 20.49 -46.63
C PRO A 422 -7.67 19.93 -47.74
N GLY A 423 -7.12 19.71 -48.94
CA GLY A 423 -7.84 19.11 -50.07
C GLY A 423 -7.78 17.59 -50.13
N THR A 424 -6.92 16.96 -49.31
CA THR A 424 -6.75 15.51 -49.21
C THR A 424 -7.24 15.09 -47.83
N THR A 425 -8.37 14.36 -47.78
CA THR A 425 -9.02 13.95 -46.54
C THR A 425 -9.04 12.44 -46.40
N VAL A 426 -8.87 11.94 -45.18
CA VAL A 426 -9.06 10.55 -44.77
C VAL A 426 -10.32 10.48 -43.91
N ALA A 427 -11.19 9.52 -44.18
CA ALA A 427 -12.40 9.31 -43.38
C ALA A 427 -12.18 8.14 -42.43
N LYS A 428 -12.32 8.39 -41.12
CA LYS A 428 -12.29 7.34 -40.08
C LYS A 428 -13.66 7.21 -39.45
N THR A 429 -14.08 5.97 -39.17
CA THR A 429 -15.32 5.67 -38.45
C THR A 429 -14.96 4.90 -37.20
N PHE A 430 -15.20 5.51 -36.04
CA PHE A 430 -14.93 4.91 -34.74
C PHE A 430 -16.20 4.29 -34.17
N GLU A 431 -16.05 3.15 -33.51
CA GLU A 431 -17.05 2.55 -32.63
C GLU A 431 -16.85 3.10 -31.21
N VAL A 432 -17.94 3.55 -30.58
CA VAL A 432 -17.94 4.22 -29.27
C VAL A 432 -19.18 3.79 -28.48
N THR A 433 -19.00 3.39 -27.23
CA THR A 433 -20.09 3.22 -26.26
C THR A 433 -20.35 4.56 -25.58
N VAL A 434 -21.57 5.10 -25.72
CA VAL A 434 -21.96 6.34 -25.03
C VAL A 434 -22.78 5.99 -23.80
N LEU A 435 -22.30 6.43 -22.63
CA LEU A 435 -22.91 6.16 -21.33
C LEU A 435 -23.78 7.35 -20.86
N PRO A 436 -24.95 7.13 -20.24
CA PRO A 436 -25.68 8.18 -19.54
C PRO A 436 -24.80 8.84 -18.46
N GLN A 437 -24.95 10.15 -18.23
CA GLN A 437 -24.14 10.87 -17.23
C GLN A 437 -24.25 10.31 -15.81
N ASP A 438 -25.40 9.73 -15.45
CA ASP A 438 -25.65 9.10 -14.15
C ASP A 438 -25.21 7.62 -14.10
N ALA A 439 -24.64 7.10 -15.18
CA ALA A 439 -24.12 5.74 -15.31
C ALA A 439 -22.64 5.71 -15.74
N SER A 440 -21.94 6.84 -15.62
CA SER A 440 -20.51 6.99 -15.91
C SER A 440 -19.86 7.92 -14.88
N THR A 441 -18.59 7.68 -14.57
CA THR A 441 -17.75 8.59 -13.81
C THR A 441 -16.33 8.59 -14.39
N ASP A 442 -15.52 9.56 -13.97
CA ASP A 442 -14.12 9.63 -14.35
C ASP A 442 -13.25 8.97 -13.28
N LEU A 443 -12.25 8.22 -13.74
CA LEU A 443 -11.24 7.54 -12.95
C LEU A 443 -9.88 8.16 -13.29
N ALA A 444 -9.12 8.56 -12.27
CA ALA A 444 -7.72 8.93 -12.42
C ALA A 444 -6.83 7.74 -12.06
N ALA A 445 -5.86 7.43 -12.92
CA ALA A 445 -4.76 6.52 -12.62
C ALA A 445 -3.45 7.32 -12.57
N TYR A 446 -2.73 7.25 -11.46
CA TYR A 446 -1.61 8.16 -11.19
C TYR A 446 -0.53 7.54 -10.32
N HIS A 447 0.62 8.21 -10.27
CA HIS A 447 1.65 7.99 -9.26
C HIS A 447 1.83 9.26 -8.42
N ARG A 448 2.52 9.14 -7.29
CA ARG A 448 2.73 10.24 -6.35
C ARG A 448 4.20 10.65 -6.31
N THR A 449 4.44 11.89 -5.86
CA THR A 449 5.77 12.36 -5.48
C THR A 449 6.11 11.70 -4.14
N PRO A 450 7.25 10.99 -4.02
CA PRO A 450 7.63 10.38 -2.76
C PRO A 450 7.81 11.39 -1.63
N THR A 451 7.47 10.96 -0.41
CA THR A 451 7.84 11.61 0.84
C THR A 451 9.07 10.94 1.45
N SER A 452 9.44 11.27 2.69
CA SER A 452 10.59 10.63 3.35
C SER A 452 10.37 9.12 3.59
N GLU A 453 11.44 8.37 3.80
CA GLU A 453 11.38 6.91 4.06
C GLU A 453 10.57 6.54 5.33
N GLN A 454 10.45 7.48 6.27
CA GLN A 454 9.71 7.32 7.53
C GLN A 454 8.20 7.63 7.38
N GLU A 455 7.77 8.09 6.21
CA GLU A 455 6.37 8.43 5.94
C GLU A 455 5.70 7.34 5.09
N ALA A 456 4.36 7.25 5.20
CA ALA A 456 3.58 6.23 4.50
C ALA A 456 3.64 6.32 2.97
N ASN A 457 3.92 7.51 2.42
CA ASN A 457 4.08 7.75 0.97
C ASN A 457 5.57 7.75 0.55
N ASN A 458 6.42 6.95 1.20
CA ASN A 458 7.80 6.74 0.77
C ASN A 458 7.89 6.22 -0.68
N ALA A 459 9.10 6.19 -1.23
CA ALA A 459 9.32 5.85 -2.64
C ALA A 459 8.80 4.46 -3.06
N ASP A 460 8.79 3.47 -2.16
CA ASP A 460 8.27 2.13 -2.48
C ASP A 460 6.77 2.17 -2.76
N VAL A 461 6.04 3.12 -2.15
CA VAL A 461 4.58 3.29 -2.29
C VAL A 461 4.24 4.33 -3.35
N ALA A 462 4.94 5.46 -3.37
CA ALA A 462 4.63 6.58 -4.25
C ALA A 462 4.81 6.22 -5.74
N TYR A 463 5.87 5.44 -6.04
CA TYR A 463 6.17 4.90 -7.37
C TYR A 463 5.45 3.57 -7.65
N SER A 464 4.14 3.59 -7.45
CA SER A 464 3.21 2.54 -7.83
C SER A 464 2.01 3.20 -8.53
N MET A 465 1.08 2.42 -9.06
CA MET A 465 -0.16 2.98 -9.59
C MET A 465 -1.20 3.10 -8.47
N HIS A 466 -1.76 4.30 -8.37
CA HIS A 466 -2.87 4.69 -7.49
C HIS A 466 -4.10 4.98 -8.35
N LEU A 467 -5.28 4.89 -7.74
CA LEU A 467 -6.55 5.19 -8.39
C LEU A 467 -7.37 6.19 -7.58
N ALA A 468 -8.10 7.07 -8.25
CA ALA A 468 -9.08 7.95 -7.64
C ALA A 468 -10.34 8.09 -8.50
N LEU A 469 -11.50 8.25 -7.88
CA LEU A 469 -12.76 8.48 -8.56
C LEU A 469 -13.17 9.95 -8.46
N ALA A 470 -13.75 10.50 -9.51
CA ALA A 470 -14.26 11.87 -9.51
C ALA A 470 -15.51 12.00 -8.61
N GLU A 471 -15.57 13.10 -7.85
CA GLU A 471 -16.73 13.51 -7.04
C GLU A 471 -17.22 14.92 -7.44
N GLU A 472 -18.33 15.41 -6.84
CA GLU A 472 -18.91 16.73 -7.16
C GLU A 472 -17.92 17.90 -6.97
N ASP A 473 -17.01 17.80 -6.00
CA ASP A 473 -16.08 18.87 -5.59
C ASP A 473 -14.60 18.40 -5.49
N GLY A 474 -14.18 17.36 -6.23
CA GLY A 474 -12.78 16.90 -6.24
C GLY A 474 -12.61 15.44 -6.65
N TRP A 475 -11.57 14.80 -6.11
CA TRP A 475 -11.27 13.39 -6.33
C TRP A 475 -11.23 12.64 -5.00
N GLN A 476 -11.71 11.39 -5.02
CA GLN A 476 -11.63 10.45 -3.91
C GLN A 476 -10.55 9.40 -4.19
N PRO A 477 -9.35 9.49 -3.58
CA PRO A 477 -8.36 8.44 -3.64
C PRO A 477 -8.90 7.12 -3.07
N LEU A 478 -8.61 6.03 -3.76
CA LEU A 478 -8.93 4.67 -3.33
C LEU A 478 -7.79 4.09 -2.48
N ASN A 479 -8.08 3.04 -1.71
CA ASN A 479 -7.11 2.33 -0.86
C ASN A 479 -6.34 3.27 0.08
N GLU A 480 -7.03 4.27 0.64
CA GLU A 480 -6.44 5.31 1.50
C GLU A 480 -5.28 6.08 0.84
N ASN A 481 -5.32 6.23 -0.50
CA ASN A 481 -4.25 6.80 -1.31
C ASN A 481 -2.93 6.00 -1.26
N TYR A 482 -3.02 4.70 -1.00
CA TYR A 482 -1.92 3.75 -1.10
C TYR A 482 -1.92 3.07 -2.47
N GLY A 483 -0.75 2.56 -2.87
CA GLY A 483 -0.57 1.86 -4.14
C GLY A 483 -1.53 0.68 -4.31
N ILE A 484 -2.04 0.50 -5.53
CA ILE A 484 -2.97 -0.58 -5.90
C ILE A 484 -2.33 -1.52 -6.93
N PHE A 485 -1.38 -1.02 -7.75
CA PHE A 485 -0.60 -1.88 -8.63
C PHE A 485 0.90 -1.57 -8.56
N PHE A 486 1.69 -2.61 -8.29
CA PHE A 486 3.14 -2.59 -8.18
C PHE A 486 3.74 -3.53 -9.25
N PRO A 487 4.78 -3.10 -9.97
CA PRO A 487 5.45 -3.96 -10.94
C PRO A 487 6.29 -5.02 -10.23
N ARG A 488 6.45 -6.16 -10.90
CA ARG A 488 7.28 -7.26 -10.44
C ARG A 488 8.77 -6.91 -10.50
N ILE A 489 9.55 -7.60 -9.67
CA ILE A 489 11.01 -7.69 -9.77
C ILE A 489 11.44 -8.02 -11.21
N SER A 490 12.61 -7.53 -11.61
CA SER A 490 13.07 -7.68 -13.01
C SER A 490 13.52 -9.08 -13.40
N GLU A 491 13.87 -9.91 -12.42
CA GLU A 491 14.36 -11.28 -12.59
C GLU A 491 13.84 -12.16 -11.44
N GLU A 492 13.87 -13.48 -11.60
CA GLU A 492 13.50 -14.43 -10.54
C GLU A 492 14.35 -14.26 -9.28
N VAL A 493 13.76 -14.51 -8.10
CA VAL A 493 14.48 -14.43 -6.83
C VAL A 493 15.64 -15.44 -6.81
N PRO A 494 16.89 -15.02 -6.52
CA PRO A 494 18.02 -15.92 -6.41
C PRO A 494 17.83 -17.02 -5.35
N GLU A 495 18.48 -18.18 -5.50
CA GLU A 495 18.48 -19.26 -4.48
C GLU A 495 18.98 -18.80 -3.09
N THR A 496 19.70 -17.67 -3.03
CA THR A 496 20.21 -17.06 -1.80
C THR A 496 19.21 -16.14 -1.09
N GLY A 497 18.05 -15.89 -1.69
CA GLY A 497 17.03 -14.96 -1.21
C GLY A 497 16.93 -13.69 -2.07
N PRO A 498 15.99 -12.78 -1.71
CA PRO A 498 15.73 -11.52 -2.40
C PRO A 498 16.99 -10.65 -2.55
N ASP A 499 17.08 -9.95 -3.68
CA ASP A 499 18.10 -8.95 -3.96
C ASP A 499 17.42 -7.62 -4.26
N MET A 500 17.79 -6.59 -3.49
CA MET A 500 17.13 -5.29 -3.57
C MET A 500 17.34 -4.62 -4.93
N ASP A 501 18.42 -4.97 -5.65
CA ASP A 501 18.72 -4.46 -7.00
C ASP A 501 17.75 -4.99 -8.06
N LEU A 502 16.95 -6.03 -7.75
CA LEU A 502 15.94 -6.60 -8.66
C LEU A 502 14.59 -5.91 -8.53
N ILE A 503 14.33 -5.18 -7.45
CA ILE A 503 13.04 -4.54 -7.19
C ILE A 503 12.80 -3.41 -8.17
N ARG A 504 11.58 -3.36 -8.70
CA ARG A 504 11.15 -2.31 -9.62
C ARG A 504 10.00 -1.52 -9.04
N SER A 505 9.89 -0.30 -9.55
CA SER A 505 8.81 0.63 -9.28
C SER A 505 8.28 1.14 -10.63
N LEU A 506 7.21 1.92 -10.62
CA LEU A 506 6.67 2.53 -11.83
C LEU A 506 6.35 4.01 -11.64
N LYS A 507 6.36 4.75 -12.74
CA LYS A 507 5.84 6.11 -12.82
C LYS A 507 4.99 6.28 -14.08
N ASP A 508 4.25 7.38 -14.11
CA ASP A 508 3.38 7.75 -15.24
C ASP A 508 2.42 6.62 -15.68
N PRO A 509 1.67 5.99 -14.77
CA PRO A 509 0.73 4.94 -15.16
C PRO A 509 -0.42 5.53 -16.00
N ALA A 510 -0.78 4.83 -17.07
CA ALA A 510 -1.90 5.14 -17.91
C ALA A 510 -2.81 3.93 -18.10
N VAL A 511 -4.07 4.07 -17.70
CA VAL A 511 -5.12 3.05 -17.86
C VAL A 511 -5.96 3.36 -19.10
N PHE A 512 -6.34 2.32 -19.85
CA PHE A 512 -7.20 2.44 -21.03
C PHE A 512 -8.14 1.25 -21.18
N ALA A 513 -9.28 1.45 -21.84
CA ALA A 513 -10.27 0.39 -22.06
C ALA A 513 -9.82 -0.59 -23.17
N LEU A 514 -10.02 -1.89 -22.93
CA LEU A 514 -9.81 -2.94 -23.91
C LEU A 514 -11.08 -3.20 -24.73
N PRO A 515 -10.98 -3.57 -26.03
CA PRO A 515 -12.14 -3.79 -26.89
C PRO A 515 -12.99 -5.00 -26.47
N GLU A 516 -12.42 -5.98 -25.77
CA GLU A 516 -13.14 -7.16 -25.26
C GLU A 516 -13.77 -6.96 -23.87
N GLY A 517 -13.60 -5.76 -23.28
CA GLY A 517 -13.90 -5.49 -21.88
C GLY A 517 -12.65 -5.56 -21.00
N GLY A 518 -12.71 -4.93 -19.83
CA GLY A 518 -11.56 -4.73 -18.96
C GLY A 518 -10.62 -3.63 -19.44
N TYR A 519 -9.41 -3.64 -18.90
CA TYR A 519 -8.49 -2.53 -18.88
C TYR A 519 -7.05 -2.97 -19.20
N GLY A 520 -6.35 -2.16 -19.97
CA GLY A 520 -4.90 -2.23 -20.11
C GLY A 520 -4.24 -1.14 -19.29
N ILE A 521 -3.02 -1.40 -18.84
CA ILE A 521 -2.16 -0.46 -18.12
C ILE A 521 -0.82 -0.38 -18.85
N VAL A 522 -0.35 0.84 -19.08
CA VAL A 522 1.02 1.11 -19.51
C VAL A 522 1.71 2.06 -18.54
N ALA A 523 3.00 1.86 -18.28
CA ALA A 523 3.76 2.72 -17.37
C ALA A 523 5.24 2.73 -17.72
N THR A 524 5.96 3.78 -17.30
CA THR A 524 7.43 3.78 -17.33
C THR A 524 7.92 3.00 -16.10
N ARG A 525 8.61 1.88 -16.33
CA ARG A 525 9.26 1.13 -15.25
C ARG A 525 10.54 1.85 -14.84
N ILE A 526 10.84 1.81 -13.55
CA ILE A 526 12.00 2.45 -12.94
C ILE A 526 12.61 1.51 -11.89
N ALA A 527 13.86 1.78 -11.52
CA ALA A 527 14.49 1.12 -10.40
C ALA A 527 13.80 1.55 -9.10
N ARG A 528 13.90 0.70 -8.06
CA ARG A 528 13.47 1.07 -6.71
C ARG A 528 14.05 2.42 -6.31
N GLY A 529 13.25 3.27 -5.68
CA GLY A 529 13.65 4.62 -5.26
C GLY A 529 13.53 5.71 -6.32
N GLY A 530 13.13 5.40 -7.56
CA GLY A 530 12.85 6.41 -8.61
C GLY A 530 13.93 6.56 -9.68
N GLY A 531 15.05 5.83 -9.54
CA GLY A 531 16.14 5.85 -10.51
C GLY A 531 15.79 5.15 -11.83
N ALA A 532 16.61 5.37 -12.86
CA ALA A 532 16.54 4.62 -14.11
C ALA A 532 16.88 3.13 -13.89
N ASP A 533 16.11 2.21 -14.47
CA ASP A 533 16.50 0.79 -14.58
C ASP A 533 17.08 0.45 -15.96
N GLY A 534 17.12 1.44 -16.85
CA GLY A 534 17.61 1.36 -18.23
C GLY A 534 16.53 1.02 -19.25
N THR A 535 15.37 0.53 -18.81
CA THR A 535 14.28 0.15 -19.72
C THR A 535 13.44 1.34 -20.14
N GLU A 536 13.47 2.44 -19.37
CA GLU A 536 12.87 3.71 -19.78
C GLU A 536 13.52 4.33 -21.03
N SER A 537 14.64 3.77 -21.51
CA SER A 537 15.31 4.27 -22.73
C SER A 537 14.54 3.96 -24.01
N ASP A 538 13.83 2.83 -24.07
CA ASP A 538 13.16 2.33 -25.26
C ASP A 538 11.90 1.48 -25.00
N SER A 539 11.54 1.22 -23.74
CA SER A 539 10.53 0.25 -23.37
C SER A 539 9.46 0.81 -22.44
N VAL A 540 8.32 0.11 -22.41
CA VAL A 540 7.16 0.42 -21.57
C VAL A 540 6.64 -0.84 -20.89
N LEU A 541 6.27 -0.74 -19.62
CA LEU A 541 5.61 -1.83 -18.90
C LEU A 541 4.17 -1.97 -19.40
N VAL A 542 3.73 -3.20 -19.67
CA VAL A 542 2.35 -3.53 -20.05
C VAL A 542 1.75 -4.49 -19.03
N ALA A 543 0.56 -4.15 -18.54
CA ALA A 543 -0.27 -5.02 -17.72
C ALA A 543 -1.73 -4.99 -18.20
N THR A 544 -2.51 -5.99 -17.80
CA THR A 544 -3.95 -6.04 -18.04
C THR A 544 -4.71 -6.27 -16.74
N SER A 545 -5.99 -5.90 -16.75
CA SER A 545 -6.88 -6.07 -15.63
C SER A 545 -8.30 -6.25 -16.13
N PRO A 546 -9.06 -7.25 -15.65
CA PRO A 546 -10.47 -7.37 -16.01
C PRO A 546 -11.33 -6.26 -15.40
N ASP A 547 -10.92 -5.68 -14.26
CA ASP A 547 -11.81 -4.88 -13.39
C ASP A 547 -11.10 -3.85 -12.49
N LEU A 548 -9.79 -3.65 -12.67
CA LEU A 548 -8.92 -2.79 -11.86
C LEU A 548 -8.87 -3.16 -10.37
N ARG A 549 -9.23 -4.39 -10.01
CA ARG A 549 -9.09 -4.95 -8.66
C ARG A 549 -8.09 -6.10 -8.62
N SER A 550 -7.79 -6.67 -9.77
CA SER A 550 -6.78 -7.70 -10.00
C SER A 550 -5.92 -7.36 -11.22
N TYR A 551 -4.65 -7.77 -11.24
CA TYR A 551 -3.70 -7.36 -12.28
C TYR A 551 -2.86 -8.53 -12.78
N GLU A 552 -2.66 -8.56 -14.09
CA GLU A 552 -1.72 -9.46 -14.75
C GLU A 552 -0.65 -8.61 -15.45
N GLU A 553 0.57 -8.63 -14.92
CA GLU A 553 1.72 -8.03 -15.58
C GLU A 553 2.15 -8.91 -16.77
N ILE A 554 2.13 -8.33 -17.97
CA ILE A 554 2.51 -9.02 -19.20
C ILE A 554 4.02 -8.93 -19.42
N GLY A 555 4.61 -7.77 -19.14
CA GLY A 555 6.05 -7.52 -19.22
C GLY A 555 6.39 -6.22 -19.95
N LEU A 556 7.62 -6.12 -20.45
CA LEU A 556 8.11 -4.95 -21.17
C LEU A 556 7.88 -5.06 -22.68
N LEU A 557 7.31 -4.01 -23.27
CA LEU A 557 7.20 -3.82 -24.70
C LEU A 557 8.31 -2.87 -25.20
N GLU A 558 9.20 -3.37 -26.04
CA GLU A 558 10.24 -2.58 -26.71
C GLU A 558 9.62 -1.74 -27.84
N LEU A 559 9.94 -0.44 -27.88
CA LEU A 559 9.46 0.51 -28.88
C LEU A 559 10.57 0.85 -29.88
N ASP A 560 10.18 1.36 -31.06
CA ASP A 560 11.12 1.93 -32.02
C ASP A 560 11.56 3.33 -31.55
N GLU A 561 12.35 3.38 -30.46
CA GLU A 561 12.78 4.61 -29.79
C GLU A 561 14.25 4.53 -29.34
N VAL A 562 14.94 5.68 -29.33
CA VAL A 562 16.33 5.83 -28.86
C VAL A 562 16.52 7.08 -27.99
N GLY A 563 15.47 7.87 -27.80
CA GLY A 563 15.46 9.13 -27.07
C GLY A 563 14.69 9.07 -25.75
N GLY A 564 14.39 7.89 -25.20
CA GLY A 564 13.67 7.72 -23.95
C GLY A 564 12.14 7.63 -24.11
N VAL A 565 11.50 6.94 -23.17
CA VAL A 565 10.07 6.66 -23.12
C VAL A 565 9.52 7.18 -21.78
N ASN A 566 8.96 8.38 -21.82
CA ASN A 566 8.35 9.04 -20.65
C ASN A 566 6.86 9.25 -20.88
N GLN A 567 6.06 9.22 -19.82
CA GLN A 567 4.62 9.46 -19.88
C GLN A 567 3.90 8.62 -20.95
N PRO A 568 4.08 7.29 -20.95
CA PRO A 568 3.43 6.44 -21.92
C PRO A 568 1.91 6.46 -21.74
N THR A 569 1.20 6.43 -22.85
CA THR A 569 -0.26 6.33 -22.92
C THR A 569 -0.64 5.33 -24.00
N ALA A 570 -1.82 4.75 -23.90
CA ALA A 570 -2.31 3.80 -24.89
C ALA A 570 -3.82 3.98 -25.10
N ILE A 571 -4.28 3.71 -26.32
CA ILE A 571 -5.70 3.73 -26.68
C ILE A 571 -5.98 2.74 -27.81
N TYR A 572 -7.14 2.09 -27.79
CA TYR A 572 -7.59 1.24 -28.89
C TYR A 572 -8.29 2.06 -29.99
N ASP A 573 -7.74 2.02 -31.20
CA ASP A 573 -8.25 2.66 -32.40
C ASP A 573 -9.24 1.75 -33.12
N SER A 574 -10.53 1.87 -32.79
CA SER A 574 -11.59 1.03 -33.35
C SER A 574 -11.80 1.19 -34.86
N ALA A 575 -11.30 2.28 -35.46
CA ALA A 575 -11.40 2.48 -36.91
C ALA A 575 -10.36 1.65 -37.69
N ASP A 576 -9.18 1.46 -37.10
CA ASP A 576 -8.05 0.75 -37.72
C ASP A 576 -7.80 -0.64 -37.10
N GLU A 577 -8.51 -0.99 -36.02
CA GLU A 577 -8.41 -2.25 -35.27
C GLU A 577 -6.99 -2.49 -34.69
N VAL A 578 -6.39 -1.45 -34.09
CA VAL A 578 -5.05 -1.48 -33.49
C VAL A 578 -5.00 -0.71 -32.17
N TYR A 579 -4.08 -1.08 -31.28
CA TYR A 579 -3.66 -0.25 -30.15
C TYR A 579 -2.68 0.81 -30.64
N ARG A 580 -2.83 2.05 -30.17
CA ARG A 580 -1.89 3.15 -30.40
C ARG A 580 -1.25 3.53 -29.08
N LEU A 581 0.03 3.25 -28.95
CA LEU A 581 0.86 3.70 -27.85
C LEU A 581 1.46 5.06 -28.17
N SER A 582 1.47 6.00 -27.23
CA SER A 582 2.17 7.28 -27.36
C SER A 582 3.06 7.54 -26.16
N TRP A 583 4.16 8.26 -26.36
CA TRP A 583 5.11 8.63 -25.30
C TRP A 583 5.78 9.96 -25.64
N THR A 584 6.46 10.54 -24.64
CA THR A 584 7.32 11.70 -24.78
C THR A 584 8.79 11.29 -24.62
N THR A 585 9.62 11.68 -25.57
CA THR A 585 11.08 11.48 -25.49
C THR A 585 11.72 12.41 -24.46
N ASP A 586 12.94 12.11 -24.04
CA ASP A 586 13.76 12.96 -23.16
C ASP A 586 13.99 14.36 -23.76
N SER A 587 13.98 14.46 -25.08
CA SER A 587 14.10 15.71 -25.83
C SER A 587 12.77 16.47 -25.95
N GLY A 588 11.67 15.90 -25.47
CA GLY A 588 10.32 16.48 -25.47
C GLY A 588 9.50 16.24 -26.73
N ALA A 589 9.93 15.35 -27.64
CA ALA A 589 9.13 14.99 -28.81
C ALA A 589 8.05 13.98 -28.41
N VAL A 590 6.83 14.19 -28.89
CA VAL A 590 5.77 13.18 -28.75
C VAL A 590 5.82 12.22 -29.92
N ARG A 591 5.80 10.93 -29.62
CA ARG A 591 5.90 9.81 -30.55
C ARG A 591 4.73 8.86 -30.32
N HIS A 592 4.42 8.06 -31.33
CA HIS A 592 3.45 6.98 -31.22
C HIS A 592 3.80 5.78 -32.10
N GLN A 593 3.24 4.63 -31.74
CA GLN A 593 3.43 3.37 -32.45
C GLN A 593 2.16 2.52 -32.36
N ALA A 594 1.93 1.67 -33.37
CA ALA A 594 0.74 0.85 -33.48
C ALA A 594 1.05 -0.65 -33.32
N PHE A 595 0.16 -1.35 -32.63
CA PHE A 595 0.23 -2.79 -32.37
C PHE A 595 -1.15 -3.43 -32.56
N THR A 596 -1.23 -4.60 -33.16
CA THR A 596 -2.52 -5.31 -33.28
C THR A 596 -2.94 -6.04 -32.01
N ASP A 597 -1.95 -6.44 -31.20
CA ASP A 597 -2.15 -7.20 -29.97
C ASP A 597 -0.97 -6.91 -29.04
N LEU A 598 -1.22 -6.24 -27.91
CA LEU A 598 -0.15 -5.83 -26.98
C LEU A 598 0.46 -7.04 -26.26
N VAL A 599 -0.33 -8.08 -25.96
CA VAL A 599 0.17 -9.27 -25.26
C VAL A 599 1.11 -10.03 -26.19
N ALA A 600 0.67 -10.28 -27.42
CA ALA A 600 1.52 -10.91 -28.43
C ALA A 600 2.75 -10.05 -28.76
N ALA A 601 2.64 -8.72 -28.76
CA ALA A 601 3.77 -7.84 -29.02
C ALA A 601 4.87 -7.97 -27.95
N VAL A 602 4.49 -8.07 -26.68
CA VAL A 602 5.42 -8.32 -25.56
C VAL A 602 6.02 -9.73 -25.65
N GLU A 603 5.20 -10.76 -25.86
CA GLU A 603 5.66 -12.15 -25.85
C GLU A 603 6.49 -12.55 -27.08
N GLU A 604 6.15 -12.01 -28.26
CA GLU A 604 6.76 -12.38 -29.56
C GLU A 604 7.81 -11.37 -30.05
N GLY A 605 7.89 -10.18 -29.46
CA GLY A 605 8.80 -9.10 -29.87
C GLY A 605 8.40 -8.48 -31.22
N GLU A 606 7.16 -8.00 -31.33
CA GLU A 606 6.68 -7.34 -32.55
C GLU A 606 7.40 -5.99 -32.74
N GLN A 607 7.99 -5.78 -33.92
CA GLN A 607 8.63 -4.51 -34.28
C GLN A 607 7.88 -3.83 -35.43
N THR A 608 7.12 -2.79 -35.09
CA THR A 608 6.58 -1.80 -36.03
C THR A 608 7.43 -0.52 -35.98
N ALA A 609 7.19 0.41 -36.90
CA ALA A 609 7.90 1.70 -36.90
C ALA A 609 7.11 2.73 -36.11
N SER A 610 7.81 3.60 -35.37
CA SER A 610 7.19 4.71 -34.64
C SER A 610 7.07 5.97 -35.51
N SER A 611 6.08 6.81 -35.22
CA SER A 611 5.77 8.05 -35.95
C SER A 611 5.65 9.23 -34.99
N SER A 612 5.78 10.46 -35.50
CA SER A 612 5.72 11.67 -34.68
C SER A 612 4.28 12.14 -34.45
N GLY A 613 4.06 12.78 -33.30
CA GLY A 613 2.81 13.41 -32.91
C GLY A 613 2.05 12.61 -31.85
N ALA A 614 1.28 13.34 -31.04
CA ALA A 614 0.43 12.75 -30.01
C ALA A 614 -0.80 12.07 -30.64
N VAL A 615 -1.17 10.91 -30.10
CA VAL A 615 -2.48 10.31 -30.39
C VAL A 615 -3.51 10.87 -29.41
N THR A 616 -4.68 11.25 -29.92
CA THR A 616 -5.78 11.78 -29.08
C THR A 616 -6.54 10.68 -28.37
N GLY A 617 -7.36 11.07 -27.40
CA GLY A 617 -8.31 10.19 -26.72
C GLY A 617 -7.82 9.67 -25.36
N THR A 618 -6.60 10.00 -24.97
CA THR A 618 -6.16 9.94 -23.58
C THR A 618 -6.14 11.35 -23.01
N THR A 619 -6.63 11.51 -21.79
CA THR A 619 -6.67 12.80 -21.07
C THR A 619 -5.65 12.75 -19.94
N VAL A 620 -4.80 13.77 -19.82
CA VAL A 620 -3.88 13.91 -18.68
C VAL A 620 -4.69 14.40 -17.48
N ALA A 621 -4.48 13.79 -16.32
CA ALA A 621 -5.11 14.24 -15.08
C ALA A 621 -4.46 15.55 -14.60
N GLU A 622 -5.28 16.58 -14.39
CA GLU A 622 -4.85 17.91 -13.93
C GLU A 622 -5.75 18.39 -12.77
N ASP A 623 -5.26 19.33 -11.95
CA ASP A 623 -6.03 19.99 -10.88
C ASP A 623 -6.77 19.03 -9.90
N THR A 624 -6.14 17.92 -9.52
CA THR A 624 -6.81 16.85 -8.75
C THR A 624 -7.00 17.14 -7.26
N ASP A 625 -6.28 18.11 -6.67
CA ASP A 625 -6.21 18.35 -5.22
C ASP A 625 -5.85 17.08 -4.38
N ILE A 626 -5.34 16.02 -5.02
CA ILE A 626 -4.84 14.79 -4.37
C ILE A 626 -3.45 15.06 -3.77
N ASP A 627 -3.25 14.65 -2.52
CA ASP A 627 -1.98 14.82 -1.82
C ASP A 627 -0.83 14.11 -2.57
N ASP A 628 0.26 14.86 -2.77
CA ASP A 628 1.48 14.47 -3.48
C ASP A 628 1.26 13.95 -4.91
N PHE A 629 0.15 14.29 -5.57
CA PHE A 629 -0.07 13.90 -6.97
C PHE A 629 1.10 14.35 -7.87
N ALA A 630 1.69 13.42 -8.61
CA ALA A 630 2.79 13.71 -9.54
C ALA A 630 2.29 13.79 -10.99
N ALA A 631 1.89 12.65 -11.56
CA ALA A 631 1.32 12.58 -12.90
C ALA A 631 0.44 11.34 -13.07
N GLY A 632 -0.51 11.43 -14.01
CA GLY A 632 -1.45 10.38 -14.34
C GLY A 632 -2.37 10.74 -15.51
N VAL A 633 -3.32 9.84 -15.80
CA VAL A 633 -4.34 10.03 -16.84
C VAL A 633 -5.74 9.87 -16.27
N GLU A 634 -6.73 10.41 -16.99
CA GLU A 634 -8.15 10.24 -16.72
C GLU A 634 -8.78 9.29 -17.74
N LEU A 635 -9.69 8.45 -17.27
CA LEU A 635 -10.48 7.52 -18.07
C LEU A 635 -11.95 7.57 -17.61
N THR A 636 -12.86 7.78 -18.54
CA THR A 636 -14.29 7.61 -18.27
C THR A 636 -14.63 6.12 -18.19
N VAL A 637 -15.21 5.70 -17.06
CA VAL A 637 -15.57 4.31 -16.76
C VAL A 637 -17.07 4.18 -16.50
N PRO A 638 -17.64 2.98 -16.70
CA PRO A 638 -18.99 2.66 -16.22
C PRO A 638 -19.12 2.89 -14.71
N GLN A 639 -20.27 3.41 -14.26
CA GLN A 639 -20.54 3.57 -12.82
C GLN A 639 -20.47 2.23 -12.06
N GLU A 640 -20.81 1.11 -12.71
CA GLU A 640 -20.71 -0.22 -12.09
C GLU A 640 -19.28 -0.62 -11.72
N ASP A 641 -18.29 -0.24 -12.54
CA ASP A 641 -16.89 -0.51 -12.26
C ASP A 641 -16.38 0.39 -11.12
N ALA A 642 -16.82 1.66 -11.11
CA ALA A 642 -16.52 2.58 -10.00
C ALA A 642 -17.12 2.11 -8.67
N ASP A 643 -18.36 1.64 -8.68
CA ASP A 643 -19.02 1.10 -7.49
C ASP A 643 -18.29 -0.15 -6.98
N ALA A 644 -17.82 -1.03 -7.89
CA ALA A 644 -17.03 -2.21 -7.55
C ALA A 644 -15.66 -1.85 -6.97
N LEU A 645 -15.01 -0.81 -7.49
CA LEU A 645 -13.77 -0.28 -6.93
C LEU A 645 -13.96 0.29 -5.52
N LEU A 646 -15.08 0.99 -5.27
CA LEU A 646 -15.42 1.48 -3.94
C LEU A 646 -15.75 0.37 -2.95
N GLN A 647 -16.41 -0.71 -3.41
CA GLN A 647 -16.63 -1.90 -2.58
C GLN A 647 -15.30 -2.53 -2.13
N ARG A 648 -14.31 -2.58 -3.03
CA ARG A 648 -13.01 -3.22 -2.76
C ARG A 648 -12.03 -2.36 -1.98
N PHE A 649 -11.96 -1.07 -2.31
CA PHE A 649 -10.90 -0.16 -1.85
C PHE A 649 -11.41 1.01 -1.01
N GLY A 650 -12.73 1.14 -0.86
CA GLY A 650 -13.36 2.10 0.04
C GLY A 650 -13.47 1.58 1.47
N ARG A 651 -13.90 2.45 2.39
CA ARG A 651 -14.25 2.05 3.75
C ARG A 651 -15.61 1.34 3.75
N ILE A 652 -15.70 0.24 4.48
CA ILE A 652 -16.94 -0.50 4.68
C ILE A 652 -17.53 -0.05 6.02
N GLU A 653 -18.81 0.32 6.03
CA GLU A 653 -19.49 0.79 7.23
C GLU A 653 -20.83 0.07 7.42
N ASN A 654 -21.19 -0.21 8.66
CA ASN A 654 -22.50 -0.76 9.01
C ASN A 654 -23.61 0.24 8.67
N THR A 655 -24.58 -0.21 7.89
CA THR A 655 -25.72 0.60 7.42
C THR A 655 -27.02 0.28 8.16
N GLY A 656 -27.06 -0.83 8.89
CA GLY A 656 -28.25 -1.27 9.63
C GLY A 656 -28.20 -2.74 10.02
N TYR A 657 -29.39 -3.32 10.22
CA TYR A 657 -29.56 -4.74 10.48
C TYR A 657 -30.87 -5.26 9.87
N THR A 658 -30.88 -6.55 9.55
CA THR A 658 -32.08 -7.26 9.07
C THR A 658 -33.16 -7.26 10.16
N PRO A 659 -34.34 -6.67 9.92
CA PRO A 659 -35.40 -6.61 10.94
C PRO A 659 -35.88 -7.98 11.39
N PHE A 660 -36.06 -8.16 12.70
CA PHE A 660 -36.57 -9.40 13.28
C PHE A 660 -38.05 -9.65 12.96
N ASP A 661 -38.43 -10.94 12.88
CA ASP A 661 -39.82 -11.36 12.83
C ASP A 661 -40.59 -10.94 14.10
N GLU A 662 -41.83 -10.46 13.92
CA GLU A 662 -42.70 -10.06 15.05
C GLU A 662 -43.02 -11.27 15.96
N VAL A 663 -42.94 -11.05 17.28
CA VAL A 663 -43.32 -12.04 18.30
C VAL A 663 -44.70 -11.73 18.85
N SER A 664 -45.68 -12.60 18.59
CA SER A 664 -47.04 -12.46 19.15
C SER A 664 -47.25 -13.30 20.41
N ILE A 665 -47.76 -12.68 21.48
CA ILE A 665 -48.17 -13.35 22.73
C ILE A 665 -49.64 -13.07 23.07
N PRO A 666 -50.37 -14.01 23.68
CA PRO A 666 -51.71 -13.74 24.22
C PRO A 666 -51.68 -12.75 25.39
N GLN A 667 -52.73 -11.95 25.54
CA GLN A 667 -52.87 -11.09 26.71
C GLN A 667 -52.74 -11.88 28.03
N GLY A 668 -51.78 -11.46 28.85
CA GLY A 668 -51.49 -12.02 30.17
C GLY A 668 -50.39 -13.08 30.19
N ASP A 669 -49.91 -13.53 29.03
CA ASP A 669 -48.78 -14.46 28.93
C ASP A 669 -47.45 -13.69 29.00
N GLU A 670 -46.41 -14.35 29.49
CA GLU A 670 -45.05 -13.80 29.51
C GLU A 670 -44.34 -14.10 28.17
N VAL A 671 -43.45 -13.21 27.72
CA VAL A 671 -42.59 -13.48 26.55
C VAL A 671 -41.60 -14.58 26.91
N ASP A 672 -41.50 -15.59 26.04
CA ASP A 672 -40.50 -16.64 26.17
C ASP A 672 -39.13 -16.13 25.71
N THR A 673 -38.27 -15.78 26.67
CA THR A 673 -36.94 -15.22 26.39
C THR A 673 -36.00 -16.20 25.71
N GLU A 674 -36.20 -17.52 25.89
CA GLU A 674 -35.39 -18.54 25.22
C GLU A 674 -35.75 -18.67 23.72
N ALA A 675 -36.92 -18.17 23.33
CA ALA A 675 -37.38 -18.16 21.93
C ALA A 675 -37.03 -16.86 21.18
N LEU A 676 -36.44 -15.87 21.85
CA LEU A 676 -36.01 -14.63 21.22
C LEU A 676 -34.70 -14.84 20.45
N PRO A 677 -34.44 -14.07 19.38
CA PRO A 677 -33.19 -14.14 18.62
C PRO A 677 -31.98 -13.89 19.53
N GLY A 678 -30.95 -14.74 19.40
CA GLY A 678 -29.67 -14.59 20.10
C GLY A 678 -28.57 -13.94 19.24
N THR A 679 -28.85 -13.70 17.96
CA THR A 679 -27.94 -13.06 17.02
C THR A 679 -28.70 -12.03 16.18
N VAL A 680 -27.95 -11.11 15.57
CA VAL A 680 -28.45 -10.16 14.58
C VAL A 680 -27.57 -10.20 13.33
N GLU A 681 -28.21 -10.18 12.17
CA GLU A 681 -27.55 -10.02 10.88
C GLU A 681 -27.43 -8.52 10.59
N LEU A 682 -26.21 -8.01 10.53
CA LEU A 682 -25.87 -6.62 10.22
C LEU A 682 -25.64 -6.44 8.72
N ASP A 683 -26.09 -5.30 8.17
CA ASP A 683 -25.91 -4.92 6.77
C ASP A 683 -24.76 -3.91 6.62
N TYR A 684 -23.96 -4.01 5.56
CA TYR A 684 -22.81 -3.12 5.32
C TYR A 684 -22.90 -2.38 3.98
N SER A 685 -22.15 -1.29 3.85
CA SER A 685 -22.19 -0.36 2.71
C SER A 685 -21.77 -0.98 1.37
N ASP A 686 -20.95 -2.02 1.40
CA ASP A 686 -20.53 -2.82 0.24
C ASP A 686 -21.56 -3.90 -0.14
N GLY A 687 -22.60 -4.09 0.67
CA GLY A 687 -23.63 -5.11 0.50
C GLY A 687 -23.32 -6.45 1.18
N SER A 688 -22.18 -6.57 1.87
CA SER A 688 -21.89 -7.72 2.73
C SER A 688 -22.78 -7.72 3.99
N THR A 689 -22.85 -8.87 4.65
CA THR A 689 -23.62 -9.05 5.89
C THR A 689 -22.80 -9.80 6.93
N ARG A 690 -23.06 -9.55 8.22
CA ARG A 690 -22.40 -10.27 9.32
C ARG A 690 -23.34 -10.57 10.47
N ASP A 691 -23.34 -11.81 10.93
CA ASP A 691 -24.02 -12.20 12.16
C ASP A 691 -23.18 -11.86 13.39
N LEU A 692 -23.75 -11.16 14.37
CA LEU A 692 -23.15 -10.93 15.68
C LEU A 692 -24.10 -11.35 16.82
N PRO A 693 -23.56 -11.81 17.97
CA PRO A 693 -24.38 -12.17 19.12
C PRO A 693 -25.10 -10.97 19.73
N LEU A 694 -26.19 -11.23 20.46
CA LEU A 694 -26.98 -10.24 21.17
C LEU A 694 -26.96 -10.47 22.68
N GLN A 695 -26.95 -9.37 23.43
CA GLN A 695 -27.17 -9.39 24.88
C GLN A 695 -28.61 -9.83 25.24
N GLU A 696 -28.89 -10.03 26.53
CA GLU A 696 -30.24 -10.34 27.00
C GLU A 696 -31.25 -9.23 26.65
N TRP A 697 -32.43 -9.62 26.14
CA TRP A 697 -33.50 -8.69 25.76
C TRP A 697 -34.12 -7.96 26.97
N ASP A 698 -34.17 -6.62 26.88
CA ASP A 698 -34.95 -5.76 27.77
C ASP A 698 -36.42 -5.73 27.34
N LEU A 699 -37.25 -6.37 28.16
CA LEU A 699 -38.70 -6.45 28.01
C LEU A 699 -39.45 -5.43 28.88
N SER A 700 -38.77 -4.48 29.52
CA SER A 700 -39.38 -3.56 30.49
C SER A 700 -40.47 -2.65 29.91
N GLU A 701 -40.46 -2.43 28.59
CA GLU A 701 -41.48 -1.67 27.86
C GLU A 701 -42.67 -2.51 27.38
N VAL A 702 -42.58 -3.84 27.43
CA VAL A 702 -43.65 -4.76 27.03
C VAL A 702 -44.66 -4.88 28.18
N ASP A 703 -45.91 -4.42 27.97
CA ASP A 703 -47.01 -4.63 28.90
C ASP A 703 -47.88 -5.82 28.45
N PRO A 704 -47.67 -7.04 28.98
CA PRO A 704 -48.44 -8.21 28.55
C PRO A 704 -49.91 -8.11 28.94
N THR A 705 -50.31 -7.14 29.77
CA THR A 705 -51.69 -7.03 30.26
C THR A 705 -52.59 -6.18 29.39
N THR A 706 -52.04 -5.48 28.40
CA THR A 706 -52.78 -4.58 27.52
C THR A 706 -52.56 -5.01 26.07
N PRO A 707 -53.61 -5.35 25.30
CA PRO A 707 -53.46 -5.64 23.88
C PRO A 707 -52.87 -4.44 23.10
N GLY A 708 -51.89 -4.70 22.25
CA GLY A 708 -51.16 -3.67 21.51
C GLY A 708 -49.77 -4.11 21.06
N THR A 709 -49.09 -3.21 20.34
CA THR A 709 -47.71 -3.41 19.86
C THR A 709 -46.72 -2.75 20.82
N TYR A 710 -45.69 -3.50 21.19
CA TYR A 710 -44.62 -3.11 22.09
C TYR A 710 -43.26 -3.31 21.43
N THR A 711 -42.24 -2.66 21.97
CA THR A 711 -40.85 -2.80 21.53
C THR A 711 -40.05 -3.46 22.63
N ALA A 712 -39.37 -4.56 22.30
CA ALA A 712 -38.28 -5.12 23.07
C ALA A 712 -36.96 -4.59 22.50
N ARG A 713 -35.96 -4.36 23.35
CA ARG A 713 -34.63 -3.88 22.91
C ARG A 713 -33.53 -4.79 23.42
N THR A 714 -32.44 -4.88 22.68
CA THR A 714 -31.19 -5.45 23.17
C THR A 714 -30.02 -4.70 22.53
N THR A 715 -28.80 -5.03 22.93
CA THR A 715 -27.57 -4.52 22.33
C THR A 715 -26.78 -5.63 21.68
N VAL A 716 -26.06 -5.32 20.60
CA VAL A 716 -25.06 -6.21 20.01
C VAL A 716 -23.99 -6.53 21.05
N GLU A 717 -23.68 -7.82 21.20
CA GLU A 717 -22.61 -8.29 22.08
C GLU A 717 -21.30 -8.31 21.31
N ARG A 718 -20.33 -7.54 21.80
CA ARG A 718 -19.03 -7.37 21.18
C ARG A 718 -18.03 -6.91 22.22
N ASP A 719 -16.83 -7.50 22.22
CA ASP A 719 -15.74 -7.07 23.09
C ASP A 719 -14.92 -5.93 22.45
N ASP A 720 -14.51 -4.95 23.25
CA ASP A 720 -13.53 -3.94 22.85
C ASP A 720 -12.15 -4.38 23.33
N TYR A 721 -11.29 -4.81 22.40
CA TYR A 721 -9.93 -5.26 22.73
C TYR A 721 -9.03 -4.06 23.05
N PRO A 722 -8.20 -4.14 24.11
CA PRO A 722 -7.25 -3.09 24.44
C PRO A 722 -6.18 -2.97 23.34
N THR A 723 -5.69 -1.74 23.16
CA THR A 723 -4.64 -1.39 22.18
C THR A 723 -3.46 -0.71 22.89
N PRO A 724 -2.29 -1.37 23.03
CA PRO A 724 -2.02 -2.76 22.67
C PRO A 724 -2.75 -3.77 23.57
N PHE A 725 -2.85 -5.01 23.08
CA PHE A 725 -3.45 -6.13 23.81
C PHE A 725 -2.46 -6.74 24.81
N ALA A 726 -1.19 -6.88 24.39
CA ALA A 726 -0.08 -7.24 25.26
C ALA A 726 1.21 -6.53 24.82
N ASP A 727 1.89 -5.91 25.77
CA ASP A 727 3.11 -5.14 25.55
C ASP A 727 4.31 -6.07 25.29
N GLU A 728 5.20 -5.68 24.37
CA GLU A 728 6.47 -6.37 24.10
C GLU A 728 6.28 -7.88 23.78
N ARG A 729 5.25 -8.18 22.99
CA ARG A 729 4.89 -9.51 22.49
C ARG A 729 4.80 -9.45 20.96
N ALA A 730 5.85 -9.90 20.30
CA ALA A 730 5.90 -10.04 18.85
C ALA A 730 5.45 -11.44 18.40
N ASP A 731 5.17 -11.59 17.11
CA ASP A 731 4.80 -12.85 16.46
C ASP A 731 3.72 -13.64 17.24
N PRO A 732 2.58 -13.00 17.59
CA PRO A 732 1.66 -13.56 18.56
C PRO A 732 0.77 -14.66 17.98
N SER A 733 0.62 -15.74 18.75
CA SER A 733 -0.35 -16.81 18.51
C SER A 733 -1.34 -16.87 19.66
N ALA A 734 -2.64 -16.72 19.34
CA ALA A 734 -3.73 -16.96 20.28
C ALA A 734 -4.57 -18.14 19.79
N TYR A 735 -4.91 -19.08 20.67
CA TYR A 735 -5.57 -20.31 20.30
C TYR A 735 -6.73 -20.65 21.25
N LYS A 736 -7.93 -20.84 20.69
CA LYS A 736 -9.10 -21.37 21.41
C LYS A 736 -8.93 -22.87 21.59
N TYR A 737 -8.56 -23.28 22.79
CA TYR A 737 -8.30 -24.68 23.13
C TYR A 737 -9.55 -25.31 23.73
N GLU A 738 -10.15 -26.24 23.00
CA GLU A 738 -11.24 -27.09 23.50
C GLU A 738 -10.70 -28.47 23.86
N HIS A 739 -10.72 -28.81 25.14
CA HIS A 739 -10.25 -30.12 25.60
C HIS A 739 -11.11 -30.67 26.73
N ASP A 740 -11.47 -31.96 26.64
CA ASP A 740 -12.31 -32.65 27.63
C ASP A 740 -13.64 -31.96 27.98
N GLY A 741 -14.15 -31.10 27.09
CA GLY A 741 -15.38 -30.34 27.29
C GLY A 741 -15.21 -29.07 28.13
N GLU A 742 -13.97 -28.64 28.35
CA GLU A 742 -13.59 -27.33 28.91
C GLU A 742 -12.94 -26.49 27.80
N THR A 743 -13.25 -25.20 27.77
CA THR A 743 -12.67 -24.22 26.83
C THR A 743 -11.72 -23.33 27.60
N SER A 744 -10.53 -23.12 27.06
CA SER A 744 -9.56 -22.12 27.52
C SER A 744 -8.90 -21.45 26.33
N TYR A 745 -8.46 -20.22 26.51
CA TYR A 745 -7.64 -19.50 25.54
C TYR A 745 -6.18 -19.58 25.96
N LEU A 746 -5.32 -19.88 24.99
CA LEU A 746 -3.87 -19.90 25.17
C LEU A 746 -3.26 -18.78 24.31
N MET A 747 -2.26 -18.09 24.83
CA MET A 747 -1.47 -17.12 24.07
C MET A 747 0.02 -17.39 24.25
N ILE A 748 0.74 -17.42 23.15
CA ILE A 748 2.20 -17.60 23.09
C ILE A 748 2.75 -16.58 22.08
N ALA A 749 3.97 -16.10 22.28
CA ALA A 749 4.55 -15.07 21.44
C ALA A 749 6.07 -15.05 21.58
N THR A 750 6.75 -14.37 20.65
CA THR A 750 8.12 -13.92 20.84
C THR A 750 8.16 -12.85 21.94
N ASN A 751 8.95 -13.07 22.98
CA ASN A 751 9.26 -12.01 23.94
C ASN A 751 10.16 -10.97 23.26
N ASP A 752 9.75 -9.70 23.17
CA ASP A 752 10.47 -8.68 22.39
C ASP A 752 10.73 -7.37 23.16
N PRO A 753 11.38 -7.42 24.34
CA PRO A 753 11.74 -6.21 25.06
C PRO A 753 12.87 -5.47 24.34
N ASP A 754 12.82 -4.14 24.33
CA ASP A 754 13.88 -3.29 23.79
C ASP A 754 14.25 -3.55 22.30
N LEU A 755 13.35 -4.14 21.51
CA LEU A 755 13.59 -4.62 20.13
C LEU A 755 14.80 -5.57 20.04
N ASP A 756 15.18 -6.23 21.13
CA ASP A 756 16.29 -7.19 21.20
C ASP A 756 15.75 -8.61 21.39
N ASN A 757 15.03 -9.14 20.39
CA ASN A 757 14.50 -10.51 20.40
C ASN A 757 15.56 -11.61 20.33
N VAL A 758 16.85 -11.31 20.10
CA VAL A 758 17.94 -12.29 20.01
C VAL A 758 18.67 -12.48 21.34
N ASN A 759 19.22 -11.41 21.90
CA ASN A 759 20.21 -11.50 22.99
C ASN A 759 19.55 -11.31 24.37
N GLN A 760 18.48 -10.50 24.47
CA GLN A 760 17.62 -10.32 25.67
C GLN A 760 18.40 -10.24 26.99
N GLY A 761 19.59 -9.63 26.99
CA GLY A 761 20.48 -9.58 28.17
C GLY A 761 20.87 -10.94 28.79
N GLY A 762 20.71 -12.04 28.05
CA GLY A 762 20.90 -13.41 28.52
C GLY A 762 19.74 -14.01 29.29
N GLN A 763 18.54 -13.44 29.19
CA GLN A 763 17.34 -13.87 29.88
C GLN A 763 16.24 -14.38 28.96
N ALA A 764 16.57 -14.85 27.74
CA ALA A 764 15.56 -15.30 26.78
C ALA A 764 14.63 -16.40 27.34
N PHE A 765 13.33 -16.24 27.13
CA PHE A 765 12.27 -17.17 27.53
C PHE A 765 11.13 -17.20 26.50
N MET A 766 10.31 -18.25 26.55
CA MET A 766 9.10 -18.42 25.74
C MET A 766 7.85 -18.31 26.64
N PRO A 767 7.09 -17.20 26.60
CA PRO A 767 5.93 -16.99 27.45
C PRO A 767 4.68 -17.72 26.95
N LEU A 768 3.98 -18.44 27.83
CA LEU A 768 2.63 -18.97 27.60
C LEU A 768 1.67 -18.38 28.62
N ARG A 769 0.53 -17.87 28.15
CA ARG A 769 -0.60 -17.41 28.96
C ARG A 769 -1.80 -18.30 28.76
N SER A 770 -2.65 -18.42 29.80
CA SER A 770 -3.94 -19.10 29.73
C SER A 770 -5.04 -18.30 30.44
N ALA A 771 -6.24 -18.29 29.86
CA ALA A 771 -7.44 -17.70 30.45
C ALA A 771 -8.72 -18.42 30.00
N ASP A 772 -9.85 -18.14 30.66
CA ASP A 772 -11.16 -18.68 30.25
C ASP A 772 -11.73 -17.96 29.01
N THR A 773 -11.26 -16.74 28.75
CA THR A 773 -11.69 -15.86 27.65
C THR A 773 -10.47 -15.29 26.94
N LEU A 774 -10.62 -14.90 25.67
CA LEU A 774 -9.59 -14.23 24.90
C LEU A 774 -9.17 -12.94 25.60
N MET A 775 -10.13 -12.07 25.97
CA MET A 775 -9.87 -10.84 26.74
C MET A 775 -9.08 -11.09 28.03
N GLY A 776 -9.24 -12.26 28.65
CA GLY A 776 -8.52 -12.65 29.85
C GLY A 776 -7.01 -12.81 29.66
N LEU A 777 -6.52 -12.87 28.42
CA LEU A 777 -5.10 -12.94 28.05
C LEU A 777 -4.42 -11.56 27.97
N ALA A 778 -5.19 -10.47 27.92
CA ALA A 778 -4.67 -9.11 27.80
C ALA A 778 -3.95 -8.67 29.08
N ASP A 779 -2.95 -7.78 28.96
CA ASP A 779 -2.18 -7.31 30.13
C ASP A 779 -3.07 -6.67 31.21
N GLU A 780 -4.10 -5.93 30.80
CA GLU A 780 -5.04 -5.29 31.73
C GLU A 780 -5.81 -6.31 32.60
N ALA A 781 -6.03 -7.53 32.10
CA ALA A 781 -6.70 -8.60 32.84
C ALA A 781 -5.78 -9.26 33.89
N GLY A 782 -4.47 -9.09 33.77
CA GLY A 782 -3.46 -9.70 34.66
C GLY A 782 -3.41 -11.22 34.55
N PRO A 783 -3.14 -11.79 33.35
CA PRO A 783 -3.12 -13.22 33.09
C PRO A 783 -2.04 -13.96 33.88
N GLU A 784 -2.23 -15.27 34.05
CA GLU A 784 -1.15 -16.15 34.48
C GLU A 784 -0.22 -16.42 33.28
N GLU A 785 1.06 -16.12 33.45
CA GLU A 785 2.11 -16.37 32.45
C GLU A 785 3.16 -17.33 33.02
N VAL A 786 3.54 -18.33 32.22
CA VAL A 786 4.61 -19.28 32.51
C VAL A 786 5.67 -19.25 31.42
N HIS A 787 6.91 -19.57 31.75
CA HIS A 787 7.97 -19.72 30.76
C HIS A 787 8.09 -21.20 30.40
N LEU A 788 7.73 -21.56 29.16
CA LEU A 788 7.81 -22.95 28.70
C LEU A 788 9.26 -23.39 28.47
N LEU A 789 10.08 -22.49 27.90
CA LEU A 789 11.51 -22.68 27.73
C LEU A 789 12.26 -21.44 28.22
N GLU A 790 13.48 -21.65 28.70
CA GLU A 790 14.44 -20.62 29.05
C GLU A 790 15.80 -20.91 28.40
N ARG A 791 16.61 -19.86 28.23
CA ARG A 791 17.99 -19.99 27.77
C ARG A 791 18.75 -21.03 28.61
N GLY A 792 19.37 -22.00 27.94
CA GLY A 792 20.14 -23.06 28.57
C GLY A 792 19.40 -24.40 28.65
N ASP A 793 18.11 -24.43 28.32
CA ASP A 793 17.37 -25.66 28.12
C ASP A 793 17.96 -26.47 26.95
N VAL A 794 17.70 -27.78 26.97
CA VAL A 794 18.25 -28.73 26.00
C VAL A 794 17.17 -29.36 25.16
N ASP A 795 17.45 -29.50 23.87
CA ASP A 795 16.55 -30.17 22.94
C ASP A 795 16.65 -31.70 23.04
N ALA A 796 15.86 -32.41 22.23
CA ALA A 796 15.86 -33.87 22.18
C ALA A 796 17.19 -34.49 21.69
N HIS A 797 18.06 -33.70 21.06
CA HIS A 797 19.39 -34.10 20.58
C HIS A 797 20.48 -33.89 21.64
N GLY A 798 20.16 -33.13 22.70
CA GLY A 798 21.05 -32.79 23.80
C GLY A 798 21.86 -31.52 23.55
N ASP A 799 21.48 -30.73 22.56
CA ASP A 799 22.08 -29.44 22.24
C ASP A 799 21.43 -28.34 23.08
N THR A 800 22.23 -27.37 23.52
CA THR A 800 21.77 -26.27 24.39
C THR A 800 21.21 -25.13 23.56
N MET A 801 19.95 -24.77 23.81
CA MET A 801 19.29 -23.62 23.20
C MET A 801 19.78 -22.33 23.86
N THR A 802 20.21 -21.36 23.05
CA THR A 802 20.79 -20.10 23.52
C THR A 802 19.78 -18.96 23.65
N GLY A 803 18.55 -19.14 23.16
CA GLY A 803 17.49 -18.12 23.12
C GLY A 803 16.82 -18.12 21.76
N CYS A 804 16.42 -16.92 21.30
CA CYS A 804 15.67 -16.69 20.06
C CYS A 804 14.45 -17.60 19.93
N PHE A 805 13.63 -17.71 20.98
CA PHE A 805 12.38 -18.50 20.91
C PHE A 805 11.36 -17.74 20.07
N TRP A 806 11.59 -17.70 18.76
CA TRP A 806 10.87 -16.86 17.81
C TRP A 806 9.66 -17.56 17.24
N ALA A 807 8.63 -16.76 17.01
CA ALA A 807 7.39 -17.10 16.32
C ALA A 807 6.78 -18.43 16.77
N PRO A 808 6.54 -18.62 18.09
CA PRO A 808 5.86 -19.81 18.54
C PRO A 808 4.39 -19.81 18.10
N GLU A 809 3.96 -20.86 17.39
CA GLU A 809 2.56 -21.06 17.00
C GLU A 809 1.95 -22.30 17.65
N ILE A 810 0.74 -22.16 18.18
CA ILE A 810 -0.04 -23.25 18.80
C ILE A 810 -0.91 -23.92 17.74
N HIS A 811 -0.78 -25.25 17.63
CA HIS A 811 -1.56 -26.09 16.73
C HIS A 811 -2.02 -27.39 17.40
N GLU A 812 -3.04 -28.04 16.86
CA GLU A 812 -3.34 -29.45 17.19
C GLU A 812 -2.84 -30.38 16.07
N ILE A 813 -1.85 -31.22 16.38
CA ILE A 813 -1.22 -32.14 15.43
C ILE A 813 -1.27 -33.56 16.02
N ASP A 814 -1.90 -34.49 15.30
CA ASP A 814 -2.15 -35.88 15.79
C ASP A 814 -2.85 -35.90 17.16
N GLY A 815 -3.84 -35.03 17.35
CA GLY A 815 -4.63 -34.91 18.58
C GLY A 815 -3.85 -34.40 19.80
N ARG A 816 -2.66 -33.83 19.60
CA ARG A 816 -1.81 -33.26 20.65
C ARG A 816 -1.60 -31.77 20.41
N LEU A 817 -1.74 -30.99 21.48
CA LEU A 817 -1.36 -29.58 21.46
C LEU A 817 0.15 -29.50 21.17
N SER A 818 0.51 -28.73 20.15
CA SER A 818 1.86 -28.67 19.60
C SER A 818 2.27 -27.22 19.46
N ILE A 819 3.55 -26.94 19.70
CA ILE A 819 4.15 -25.61 19.47
C ILE A 819 5.22 -25.78 18.40
N LEU A 820 5.05 -25.05 17.30
CA LEU A 820 6.06 -24.84 16.26
C LEU A 820 6.77 -23.53 16.56
N PHE A 821 8.10 -23.49 16.53
CA PHE A 821 8.88 -22.29 16.85
C PHE A 821 10.31 -22.45 16.33
N MET A 822 11.09 -21.38 16.34
CA MET A 822 12.54 -21.46 16.11
C MET A 822 13.27 -21.22 17.43
N PRO A 823 14.22 -22.07 17.85
CA PRO A 823 15.26 -21.69 18.82
C PRO A 823 16.64 -21.51 18.16
N CYS A 824 17.50 -20.69 18.80
CA CYS A 824 18.92 -20.54 18.46
C CYS A 824 19.83 -21.52 19.19
N TYR A 825 21.00 -21.76 18.60
CA TYR A 825 22.04 -22.64 19.13
C TYR A 825 23.43 -21.99 19.11
N GLY A 826 24.43 -22.65 19.71
CA GLY A 826 25.84 -22.22 19.71
C GLY A 826 26.36 -21.79 21.08
N ASP A 827 27.46 -21.04 21.09
CA ASP A 827 28.07 -20.51 22.33
C ASP A 827 27.41 -19.20 22.81
N SER A 828 26.71 -18.49 21.91
CA SER A 828 25.97 -17.25 22.14
C SER A 828 24.67 -17.23 21.32
N PRO A 829 23.66 -16.43 21.69
CA PRO A 829 22.47 -16.23 20.86
C PRO A 829 22.87 -15.63 19.51
N ASP A 830 22.38 -16.22 18.43
CA ASP A 830 22.64 -15.83 17.04
C ASP A 830 21.59 -16.50 16.15
N TYR A 831 20.69 -15.69 15.57
CA TYR A 831 19.56 -16.15 14.76
C TYR A 831 20.00 -16.94 13.52
N MET A 832 21.23 -16.75 13.05
CA MET A 832 21.80 -17.51 11.92
C MET A 832 21.92 -19.01 12.23
N ASN A 833 21.90 -19.40 13.50
CA ASN A 833 21.92 -20.79 13.93
C ASN A 833 20.51 -21.34 14.27
N GLY A 834 19.46 -20.57 13.96
CA GLY A 834 18.07 -20.92 14.25
C GLY A 834 17.54 -22.07 13.40
N ARG A 835 16.71 -22.94 13.99
CA ARG A 835 16.12 -24.12 13.31
C ARG A 835 14.66 -24.29 13.66
N ALA A 836 13.78 -24.37 12.67
CA ALA A 836 12.37 -24.67 12.90
C ALA A 836 12.23 -25.99 13.67
N SER A 837 11.49 -25.93 14.77
CA SER A 837 11.40 -26.99 15.76
C SER A 837 9.96 -27.17 16.23
N ILE A 838 9.66 -28.36 16.72
CA ILE A 838 8.37 -28.72 17.30
C ILE A 838 8.54 -29.28 18.71
N MET A 839 7.61 -28.93 19.60
CA MET A 839 7.37 -29.63 20.86
C MET A 839 5.89 -29.94 21.01
N GLN A 840 5.55 -31.07 21.65
CA GLN A 840 4.17 -31.50 21.85
C GLN A 840 3.87 -31.71 23.33
N LEU A 841 2.65 -31.35 23.72
CA LEU A 841 2.11 -31.61 25.04
C LEU A 841 1.93 -33.12 25.22
N GLU A 842 2.50 -33.65 26.29
CA GLU A 842 2.39 -35.07 26.60
C GLU A 842 0.95 -35.42 27.01
N GLN A 843 0.60 -36.69 26.81
CA GLN A 843 -0.71 -37.22 27.15
C GLN A 843 -0.65 -38.22 28.30
N ASP A 844 -1.73 -38.33 29.07
CA ASP A 844 -1.91 -39.36 30.08
C ASP A 844 -2.14 -40.76 29.47
N GLU A 845 -2.29 -41.80 30.31
CA GLU A 845 -2.52 -43.17 29.84
C GLU A 845 -3.85 -43.36 29.07
N ASP A 846 -4.80 -42.43 29.20
CA ASP A 846 -6.09 -42.42 28.52
C ASP A 846 -6.06 -41.60 27.22
N GLY A 847 -4.93 -40.96 26.89
CA GLY A 847 -4.77 -40.10 25.70
C GLY A 847 -5.29 -38.68 25.89
N ARG A 848 -5.43 -38.19 27.13
CA ARG A 848 -5.78 -36.80 27.42
C ARG A 848 -4.52 -35.95 27.50
N ASN A 849 -4.55 -34.75 26.94
CA ASN A 849 -3.45 -33.81 27.08
C ASN A 849 -3.27 -33.44 28.56
N LEU A 850 -2.02 -33.36 29.00
CA LEU A 850 -1.70 -32.87 30.33
C LEU A 850 -1.93 -31.35 30.42
N ASP A 851 -1.69 -30.75 31.59
CA ASP A 851 -1.86 -29.31 31.79
C ASP A 851 -0.83 -28.53 30.94
N PRO A 852 -1.25 -27.69 29.98
CA PRO A 852 -0.34 -26.93 29.12
C PRO A 852 0.48 -25.89 29.89
N MET A 853 0.01 -25.44 31.05
CA MET A 853 0.68 -24.43 31.88
C MET A 853 1.80 -25.00 32.77
N ASP A 854 2.05 -26.31 32.72
CA ASP A 854 3.18 -26.94 33.40
C ASP A 854 4.28 -27.31 32.39
N PRO A 855 5.44 -26.61 32.38
CA PRO A 855 6.52 -26.88 31.44
C PRO A 855 7.03 -28.34 31.45
N ASP A 856 6.93 -29.04 32.58
CA ASP A 856 7.37 -30.45 32.69
C ASP A 856 6.47 -31.42 31.89
N ASN A 857 5.30 -30.96 31.42
CA ASN A 857 4.36 -31.76 30.63
C ASN A 857 4.64 -31.71 29.12
N TRP A 858 5.62 -30.93 28.65
CA TRP A 858 5.94 -30.83 27.24
C TRP A 858 7.13 -31.73 26.86
N SER A 859 7.08 -32.29 25.65
CA SER A 859 8.21 -33.03 25.10
C SER A 859 9.40 -32.09 24.85
N ALA A 860 10.63 -32.61 24.95
CA ALA A 860 11.80 -31.85 24.53
C ALA A 860 11.71 -31.44 23.04
N PRO A 861 12.08 -30.20 22.68
CA PRO A 861 12.02 -29.73 21.29
C PRO A 861 12.78 -30.63 20.32
N GLN A 862 12.25 -30.80 19.11
CA GLN A 862 12.86 -31.57 18.02
C GLN A 862 12.95 -30.70 16.78
N HIS A 863 14.08 -30.74 16.07
CA HIS A 863 14.20 -30.06 14.77
C HIS A 863 13.26 -30.70 13.76
N VAL A 864 12.56 -29.86 12.99
CA VAL A 864 11.87 -30.32 11.79
C VAL A 864 12.92 -30.54 10.70
N THR A 865 12.89 -31.70 10.07
CA THR A 865 13.91 -32.12 9.09
C THR A 865 13.30 -32.55 7.77
N ARG A 866 14.12 -32.55 6.71
CA ARG A 866 13.74 -33.12 5.42
C ARG A 866 13.41 -34.61 5.53
N SER A 867 12.79 -35.14 4.47
CA SER A 867 12.45 -36.56 4.36
C SER A 867 13.66 -37.52 4.49
N ASP A 868 14.89 -37.05 4.24
CA ASP A 868 16.12 -37.82 4.43
C ASP A 868 16.82 -37.59 5.79
N GLY A 869 16.33 -36.63 6.59
CA GLY A 869 16.86 -36.25 7.89
C GLY A 869 17.92 -35.13 7.87
N SER A 870 18.12 -34.47 6.73
CA SER A 870 18.93 -33.24 6.64
C SER A 870 18.16 -32.00 7.12
N GLU A 871 18.87 -30.89 7.38
CA GLU A 871 18.29 -29.59 7.75
C GLU A 871 17.33 -29.08 6.65
N LEU A 872 16.44 -28.11 6.94
CA LEU A 872 15.47 -27.58 5.96
C LEU A 872 16.06 -26.55 4.98
N ASN A 873 17.02 -25.75 5.42
CA ASN A 873 17.68 -24.75 4.58
C ASN A 873 19.13 -25.16 4.36
N GLU A 874 19.49 -25.55 3.13
CA GLU A 874 20.87 -25.95 2.80
C GLU A 874 21.79 -24.76 2.48
N VAL A 875 21.24 -23.55 2.35
CA VAL A 875 21.97 -22.33 1.95
C VAL A 875 22.54 -21.63 3.19
N SER A 876 21.69 -21.16 4.09
CA SER A 876 22.09 -20.47 5.32
C SER A 876 21.93 -21.33 6.58
N GLY A 877 21.15 -22.41 6.52
CA GLY A 877 20.79 -23.23 7.67
C GLY A 877 19.55 -22.73 8.42
N VAL A 878 19.15 -21.47 8.24
CA VAL A 878 18.06 -20.83 8.99
C VAL A 878 16.69 -21.27 8.49
N SER A 879 15.79 -21.62 9.41
CA SER A 879 14.36 -21.86 9.12
C SER A 879 13.54 -21.41 10.32
N LEU A 880 12.48 -20.64 10.08
CA LEU A 880 11.62 -20.05 11.11
C LEU A 880 10.18 -19.91 10.63
N ASP A 881 9.30 -19.43 11.51
CA ASP A 881 7.92 -19.04 11.21
C ASP A 881 7.09 -20.19 10.63
N MET A 882 7.25 -21.38 11.20
CA MET A 882 6.61 -22.58 10.69
C MET A 882 5.16 -22.67 11.18
N THR A 883 4.22 -22.73 10.24
CA THR A 883 2.80 -22.97 10.49
C THR A 883 2.35 -24.34 9.98
N TYR A 884 1.24 -24.85 10.51
CA TYR A 884 0.62 -26.12 10.13
C TYR A 884 -0.81 -25.90 9.62
N PHE A 885 -1.17 -26.62 8.56
CA PHE A 885 -2.55 -26.66 8.09
C PHE A 885 -2.85 -27.95 7.30
N THR A 886 -4.13 -28.16 7.01
CA THR A 886 -4.60 -29.25 6.15
C THR A 886 -5.47 -28.72 5.04
N ASP A 887 -5.43 -29.37 3.88
CA ASP A 887 -6.43 -29.17 2.82
C ASP A 887 -7.77 -29.88 3.16
N ASP A 888 -8.80 -29.69 2.33
CA ASP A 888 -10.12 -30.32 2.51
C ASP A 888 -10.09 -31.85 2.33
N GLU A 889 -9.02 -32.40 1.74
CA GLU A 889 -8.81 -33.83 1.58
C GLU A 889 -8.09 -34.46 2.80
N GLY A 890 -7.63 -33.63 3.74
CA GLY A 890 -6.91 -34.01 4.96
C GLY A 890 -5.42 -34.24 4.75
N GLN A 891 -4.84 -33.80 3.62
CA GLN A 891 -3.38 -33.76 3.46
C GLN A 891 -2.82 -32.63 4.32
N ALA A 892 -1.83 -32.97 5.14
CA ALA A 892 -1.18 -32.03 6.04
C ALA A 892 0.07 -31.40 5.42
N TYR A 893 0.28 -30.12 5.75
CA TYR A 893 1.36 -29.29 5.24
C TYR A 893 2.02 -28.51 6.38
N TYR A 894 3.30 -28.24 6.19
CA TYR A 894 3.97 -27.10 6.84
C TYR A 894 4.27 -26.04 5.80
N ALA A 895 4.04 -24.78 6.15
CA ALA A 895 4.60 -23.62 5.47
C ALA A 895 5.53 -22.88 6.44
N TRP A 896 6.64 -22.31 5.95
CA TRP A 896 7.63 -21.64 6.80
C TRP A 896 8.51 -20.67 6.00
N GLN A 897 9.25 -19.81 6.69
CA GLN A 897 10.25 -18.96 6.06
C GLN A 897 11.63 -19.62 6.04
N GLN A 898 12.28 -19.55 4.88
CA GLN A 898 13.74 -19.68 4.77
C GLN A 898 14.25 -18.85 3.60
N VAL A 899 15.47 -18.32 3.72
CA VAL A 899 16.08 -17.42 2.72
C VAL A 899 15.16 -16.25 2.30
N CYS A 900 14.35 -15.75 3.24
CA CYS A 900 13.42 -14.64 3.00
C CYS A 900 12.32 -14.90 1.96
N THR A 901 12.00 -16.17 1.69
CA THR A 901 10.80 -16.58 0.96
C THR A 901 9.98 -17.59 1.78
N THR A 902 8.70 -17.73 1.48
CA THR A 902 7.84 -18.73 2.12
C THR A 902 7.86 -20.04 1.34
N TRP A 903 8.15 -21.12 2.04
CA TRP A 903 8.26 -22.48 1.51
C TRP A 903 7.13 -23.35 2.04
N ILE A 904 6.80 -24.41 1.30
CA ILE A 904 5.81 -25.42 1.69
C ILE A 904 6.34 -26.85 1.49
N ALA A 905 5.88 -27.77 2.33
CA ALA A 905 6.06 -29.21 2.15
C ALA A 905 4.95 -30.00 2.85
N THR A 906 4.73 -31.22 2.39
CA THR A 906 3.80 -32.17 3.02
C THR A 906 4.42 -32.80 4.27
N VAL A 907 3.62 -33.03 5.31
CA VAL A 907 4.03 -33.69 6.56
C VAL A 907 3.08 -34.84 6.92
N ASP A 908 3.60 -35.85 7.61
CA ASP A 908 2.78 -36.88 8.27
C ASP A 908 2.55 -36.46 9.74
N PRO A 909 1.31 -36.17 10.17
CA PRO A 909 1.04 -35.78 11.55
C PRO A 909 1.50 -36.81 12.60
N GLU A 910 1.64 -38.10 12.24
CA GLU A 910 2.18 -39.13 13.14
C GLU A 910 3.71 -39.02 13.34
N GLU A 911 4.43 -38.37 12.42
CA GLU A 911 5.87 -38.10 12.47
C GLU A 911 6.18 -36.60 12.24
N PRO A 912 5.69 -35.68 13.10
CA PRO A 912 5.62 -34.26 12.79
C PRO A 912 6.98 -33.54 12.77
N ALA A 913 8.05 -34.16 13.27
CA ALA A 913 9.41 -33.63 13.15
C ALA A 913 10.07 -33.91 11.78
N ARG A 914 9.33 -34.47 10.81
CA ARG A 914 9.90 -34.90 9.53
C ARG A 914 8.96 -34.69 8.34
N LEU A 915 9.44 -33.94 7.35
CA LEU A 915 8.75 -33.73 6.08
C LEU A 915 8.63 -35.03 5.26
N THR A 916 7.60 -35.09 4.42
CA THR A 916 7.30 -36.21 3.52
C THR A 916 7.51 -35.89 2.04
N SER A 917 7.63 -34.62 1.68
CA SER A 917 8.08 -34.13 0.36
C SER A 917 9.32 -33.25 0.47
N GLU A 918 9.87 -32.85 -0.68
CA GLU A 918 10.87 -31.78 -0.74
C GLU A 918 10.20 -30.42 -0.47
N PRO A 919 10.92 -29.48 0.17
CA PRO A 919 10.52 -28.08 0.24
C PRO A 919 10.39 -27.42 -1.15
N VAL A 920 9.37 -26.58 -1.32
CA VAL A 920 9.19 -25.72 -2.52
C VAL A 920 8.90 -24.28 -2.09
N SER A 921 9.54 -23.28 -2.71
CA SER A 921 9.24 -21.84 -2.55
C SER A 921 7.91 -21.54 -3.23
N ILE A 922 6.96 -20.92 -2.53
CA ILE A 922 5.63 -20.60 -3.06
C ILE A 922 5.26 -19.12 -3.00
N ILE A 923 5.81 -18.36 -2.04
CA ILE A 923 5.62 -16.91 -1.97
C ILE A 923 6.98 -16.24 -1.89
N GLU A 924 7.25 -15.36 -2.85
CA GLU A 924 8.51 -14.65 -2.98
C GLU A 924 8.27 -13.14 -2.93
N PRO A 925 9.14 -12.35 -2.27
CA PRO A 925 9.17 -10.90 -2.41
C PRO A 925 9.34 -10.50 -3.86
N GLU A 926 8.31 -9.92 -4.46
CA GLU A 926 8.28 -9.60 -5.89
C GLU A 926 7.84 -8.16 -6.16
N TYR A 927 7.41 -7.42 -5.14
CA TYR A 927 6.92 -6.05 -5.25
C TYR A 927 7.69 -5.10 -4.33
N ALA A 928 7.67 -3.82 -4.64
CA ALA A 928 8.33 -2.81 -3.81
C ALA A 928 7.79 -2.77 -2.37
N TRP A 929 6.51 -3.14 -2.14
CA TRP A 929 5.90 -3.14 -0.81
C TRP A 929 6.28 -4.37 0.05
N ASP A 930 6.71 -5.49 -0.55
CA ASP A 930 7.15 -6.70 0.18
C ASP A 930 8.64 -7.05 0.02
N ASN A 931 9.39 -6.08 -0.49
CA ASN A 931 10.74 -6.13 -1.03
C ASN A 931 11.81 -7.04 -0.37
N ALA A 932 11.83 -7.17 0.96
CA ALA A 932 12.97 -7.76 1.67
C ALA A 932 12.75 -9.20 2.13
N CYS A 933 11.52 -9.57 2.50
CA CYS A 933 11.20 -10.86 3.10
C CYS A 933 9.73 -11.19 2.93
N ALA A 934 9.42 -12.46 2.65
CA ALA A 934 8.09 -13.03 2.77
C ALA A 934 8.11 -14.09 3.89
N GLU A 935 7.62 -13.72 5.07
CA GLU A 935 7.71 -14.50 6.31
C GLU A 935 6.38 -14.60 7.07
N GLY A 936 6.38 -15.22 8.25
CA GLY A 936 5.17 -15.33 9.08
C GLY A 936 3.91 -15.90 8.38
N PRO A 937 3.99 -16.99 7.58
CA PRO A 937 2.81 -17.53 6.91
C PRO A 937 1.81 -18.10 7.91
N ASN A 938 0.52 -17.81 7.74
CA ASN A 938 -0.57 -18.43 8.52
C ASN A 938 -1.80 -18.67 7.65
N VAL A 939 -2.43 -19.85 7.75
CA VAL A 939 -3.46 -20.31 6.79
C VAL A 939 -4.80 -20.55 7.44
N HIS A 940 -5.87 -19.99 6.85
CA HIS A 940 -7.25 -20.28 7.20
C HIS A 940 -8.02 -20.88 6.02
N THR A 941 -8.84 -21.90 6.27
CA THR A 941 -9.72 -22.47 5.24
C THR A 941 -11.12 -21.90 5.37
N ARG A 942 -11.64 -21.30 4.30
CA ARG A 942 -12.99 -20.72 4.23
C ARG A 942 -13.61 -21.02 2.87
N ASP A 943 -14.82 -21.57 2.87
CA ASP A 943 -15.65 -21.79 1.67
C ASP A 943 -14.96 -22.49 0.49
N GLY A 944 -14.04 -23.42 0.80
CA GLY A 944 -13.29 -24.20 -0.20
C GLY A 944 -12.03 -23.50 -0.72
N GLN A 945 -11.63 -22.37 -0.13
CA GLN A 945 -10.37 -21.68 -0.38
C GLN A 945 -9.48 -21.67 0.87
N LEU A 946 -8.17 -21.67 0.63
CA LEU A 946 -7.14 -21.40 1.62
C LEU A 946 -6.75 -19.93 1.52
N LEU A 947 -6.72 -19.24 2.66
CA LEU A 947 -6.34 -17.86 2.84
C LEU A 947 -5.03 -17.83 3.64
N MET A 948 -3.90 -17.70 2.96
CA MET A 948 -2.58 -17.57 3.58
C MET A 948 -2.24 -16.09 3.73
N ILE A 949 -2.24 -15.60 4.97
CA ILE A 949 -1.57 -14.34 5.27
C ILE A 949 -0.08 -14.59 5.42
N TYR A 950 0.73 -13.61 5.04
CA TYR A 950 2.18 -13.59 5.25
C TYR A 950 2.60 -12.15 5.45
N SER A 951 3.81 -11.92 5.96
CA SER A 951 4.36 -10.58 6.11
C SER A 951 5.47 -10.27 5.11
N GLY A 952 5.37 -9.08 4.54
CA GLY A 952 6.25 -8.52 3.52
C GLY A 952 7.20 -7.47 4.10
N SER A 953 8.34 -7.27 3.43
CA SER A 953 9.37 -6.27 3.78
C SER A 953 10.13 -6.57 5.08
N SER A 954 11.04 -5.67 5.45
CA SER A 954 11.82 -5.77 6.70
C SER A 954 10.97 -5.42 7.91
N VAL A 955 11.25 -6.06 9.05
CA VAL A 955 10.63 -5.69 10.34
C VAL A 955 10.96 -4.23 10.67
N GLY A 956 9.93 -3.39 10.73
CA GLY A 956 10.02 -1.94 10.86
C GLY A 956 8.77 -1.28 10.30
N ASP A 957 8.84 0.02 10.02
CA ASP A 957 7.65 0.81 9.63
C ASP A 957 7.11 0.45 8.23
N THR A 958 7.90 -0.25 7.42
CA THR A 958 7.53 -0.76 6.10
C THR A 958 6.97 -2.18 6.12
N TYR A 959 6.94 -2.83 7.29
CA TYR A 959 6.41 -4.19 7.43
C TYR A 959 4.91 -4.21 7.16
N THR A 960 4.47 -5.16 6.36
CA THR A 960 3.09 -5.25 5.85
C THR A 960 2.57 -6.68 5.92
N THR A 961 1.26 -6.84 5.79
CA THR A 961 0.61 -8.16 5.70
C THR A 961 0.04 -8.34 4.30
N GLY A 962 0.52 -9.34 3.57
CA GLY A 962 0.00 -9.79 2.28
C GLY A 962 -1.02 -10.92 2.41
N LEU A 963 -1.63 -11.28 1.29
CA LEU A 963 -2.51 -12.44 1.18
C LEU A 963 -2.19 -13.24 -0.08
N ALA A 964 -2.11 -14.55 0.07
CA ALA A 964 -2.11 -15.52 -1.02
C ALA A 964 -3.26 -16.52 -0.84
N THR A 965 -3.87 -16.93 -1.94
CA THR A 965 -5.04 -17.82 -1.94
C THR A 965 -4.82 -19.05 -2.82
N ALA A 966 -5.42 -20.17 -2.45
CA ALA A 966 -5.41 -21.40 -3.23
C ALA A 966 -6.71 -22.19 -3.03
N ASP A 967 -7.09 -23.01 -4.00
CA ASP A 967 -8.21 -23.94 -3.83
C ASP A 967 -7.88 -24.98 -2.73
N ALA A 968 -8.78 -25.17 -1.78
CA ALA A 968 -8.59 -26.09 -0.66
C ALA A 968 -8.74 -27.58 -1.06
N SER A 969 -9.14 -27.89 -2.29
CA SER A 969 -9.32 -29.27 -2.76
C SER A 969 -8.94 -29.44 -4.23
N GLY A 970 -8.39 -30.61 -4.58
CA GLY A 970 -8.12 -30.97 -5.97
C GLY A 970 -6.90 -30.29 -6.62
N THR A 971 -6.11 -29.57 -5.83
CA THR A 971 -4.95 -28.78 -6.26
C THR A 971 -3.68 -29.26 -5.54
N ASP A 972 -2.53 -29.23 -6.22
CA ASP A 972 -1.25 -29.57 -5.61
C ASP A 972 -0.64 -28.30 -4.98
N LEU A 973 -0.83 -28.11 -3.68
CA LEU A 973 -0.34 -26.91 -2.98
C LEU A 973 1.20 -26.78 -2.97
N THR A 974 1.94 -27.82 -3.39
CA THR A 974 3.40 -27.75 -3.59
C THR A 974 3.81 -27.24 -4.97
N ASP A 975 2.84 -26.93 -5.83
CA ASP A 975 3.02 -26.23 -7.10
C ASP A 975 2.84 -24.72 -6.87
N PRO A 976 3.87 -23.87 -7.10
CA PRO A 976 3.77 -22.41 -6.90
C PRO A 976 2.61 -21.78 -7.69
N ASP A 977 2.31 -22.30 -8.89
CA ASP A 977 1.22 -21.81 -9.75
C ASP A 977 -0.18 -22.05 -9.13
N SER A 978 -0.28 -22.83 -8.05
CA SER A 978 -1.54 -23.03 -7.30
C SER A 978 -1.91 -21.86 -6.41
N TRP A 979 -0.97 -20.94 -6.14
CA TRP A 979 -1.14 -19.83 -5.23
C TRP A 979 -1.32 -18.52 -6.02
N THR A 980 -2.40 -17.80 -5.72
CA THR A 980 -2.65 -16.45 -6.25
C THR A 980 -2.35 -15.43 -5.16
N LYS A 981 -1.29 -14.65 -5.36
CA LYS A 981 -0.85 -13.60 -4.44
C LYS A 981 -1.45 -12.24 -4.82
N LEU A 982 -1.89 -11.48 -3.82
CA LEU A 982 -2.32 -10.09 -4.01
C LEU A 982 -1.14 -9.20 -4.41
N ASN A 983 -1.40 -8.27 -5.32
CA ASN A 983 -0.39 -7.35 -5.84
C ASN A 983 -0.09 -6.16 -4.88
N TYR A 984 -0.90 -6.00 -3.83
CA TYR A 984 -0.80 -4.94 -2.81
C TYR A 984 -1.03 -5.53 -1.41
N PRO A 985 -0.56 -4.87 -0.33
CA PRO A 985 -0.73 -5.38 1.02
C PRO A 985 -2.19 -5.29 1.48
N LEU A 986 -2.61 -6.30 2.23
CA LEU A 986 -3.91 -6.36 2.89
C LEU A 986 -3.95 -5.48 4.15
N GLN A 987 -2.80 -5.37 4.84
CA GLN A 987 -2.63 -4.46 5.97
C GLN A 987 -1.25 -3.80 5.90
N LYS A 988 -1.19 -2.55 6.34
CA LYS A 988 -0.05 -1.64 6.21
C LYS A 988 -0.03 -0.70 7.40
N SER A 989 1.09 0.01 7.59
CA SER A 989 1.19 1.08 8.58
C SER A 989 0.07 2.11 8.39
N SER A 990 -0.81 2.21 9.38
CA SER A 990 -1.99 3.06 9.31
C SER A 990 -2.40 3.52 10.71
N LYS A 991 -3.40 4.40 10.76
CA LYS A 991 -4.04 4.77 12.02
C LYS A 991 -5.18 3.80 12.33
N PHE A 992 -5.32 3.49 13.61
CA PHE A 992 -6.45 2.75 14.15
C PHE A 992 -6.87 3.39 15.47
N ASP A 993 -8.15 3.72 15.62
CA ASP A 993 -8.68 4.53 16.72
C ASP A 993 -7.90 5.86 16.93
N GLY A 994 -7.45 6.44 15.81
CA GLY A 994 -6.74 7.72 15.77
C GLY A 994 -5.24 7.66 16.09
N GLU A 995 -4.69 6.51 16.46
CA GLU A 995 -3.27 6.31 16.80
C GLU A 995 -2.54 5.49 15.73
N TRP A 996 -1.26 5.78 15.51
CA TRP A 996 -0.44 5.04 14.53
C TRP A 996 -0.07 3.64 15.02
N GLN A 997 -0.22 2.66 14.13
CA GLN A 997 0.36 1.33 14.26
C GLN A 997 1.32 1.12 13.09
N LEU A 998 2.61 0.99 13.38
CA LEU A 998 3.67 0.93 12.37
C LEU A 998 4.16 -0.50 12.21
N GLY A 999 4.27 -0.96 10.97
CA GLY A 999 4.80 -2.28 10.66
C GLY A 999 3.88 -3.42 11.07
N THR A 1000 2.67 -3.46 10.53
CA THR A 1000 1.66 -4.47 10.92
C THR A 1000 1.95 -5.81 10.27
N GLY A 1001 2.27 -6.84 11.07
CA GLY A 1001 2.56 -8.15 10.51
C GLY A 1001 2.75 -9.28 11.51
N HIS A 1002 3.31 -10.36 10.99
CA HIS A 1002 3.39 -11.70 11.57
C HIS A 1002 2.08 -12.08 12.25
N GLY A 1003 1.01 -12.00 11.46
CA GLY A 1003 -0.33 -12.20 11.94
C GLY A 1003 -0.78 -13.65 11.89
N MET A 1004 -1.73 -14.00 12.75
CA MET A 1004 -2.33 -15.33 12.84
C MET A 1004 -3.85 -15.24 12.86
N TRP A 1005 -4.50 -16.17 12.17
CA TRP A 1005 -5.93 -16.41 12.27
C TRP A 1005 -6.27 -17.10 13.59
N SER A 1006 -7.25 -16.56 14.31
CA SER A 1006 -7.76 -17.15 15.54
C SER A 1006 -9.27 -16.97 15.65
N LYS A 1007 -9.87 -17.33 16.80
CA LYS A 1007 -11.30 -17.19 17.04
C LYS A 1007 -11.60 -16.62 18.42
N ASP A 1008 -12.69 -15.87 18.52
CA ASP A 1008 -13.26 -15.47 19.80
C ASP A 1008 -14.22 -16.53 20.39
N GLU A 1009 -14.89 -16.19 21.48
CA GLU A 1009 -15.81 -17.05 22.24
C GLU A 1009 -17.00 -17.48 21.40
N ALA A 1010 -17.46 -16.60 20.51
CA ALA A 1010 -18.58 -16.82 19.60
C ALA A 1010 -18.16 -17.47 18.27
N ASP A 1011 -16.89 -17.91 18.17
CA ASP A 1011 -16.29 -18.48 16.95
C ASP A 1011 -16.16 -17.49 15.78
N ASN A 1012 -16.23 -16.18 16.05
CA ASN A 1012 -15.90 -15.18 15.03
C ASN A 1012 -14.40 -15.24 14.74
N LEU A 1013 -14.04 -15.08 13.46
CA LEU A 1013 -12.64 -15.00 13.06
C LEU A 1013 -12.03 -13.69 13.57
N ILE A 1014 -10.86 -13.80 14.17
CA ILE A 1014 -10.03 -12.67 14.60
C ILE A 1014 -8.65 -12.79 13.99
N TYR A 1015 -7.99 -11.65 13.88
CA TYR A 1015 -6.64 -11.47 13.42
C TYR A 1015 -5.80 -10.96 14.58
N VAL A 1016 -4.76 -11.72 14.91
CA VAL A 1016 -3.84 -11.42 16.00
C VAL A 1016 -2.49 -11.16 15.39
N PHE A 1017 -1.88 -10.01 15.67
CA PHE A 1017 -0.69 -9.54 14.97
C PHE A 1017 0.14 -8.64 15.85
N HIS A 1018 1.33 -8.25 15.39
CA HIS A 1018 2.11 -7.23 16.07
C HIS A 1018 2.30 -5.97 15.24
N ALA A 1019 2.55 -4.86 15.94
CA ALA A 1019 2.98 -3.60 15.36
C ALA A 1019 3.79 -2.80 16.39
N ARG A 1020 4.47 -1.74 15.95
CA ARG A 1020 5.10 -0.75 16.83
C ARG A 1020 4.15 0.41 17.13
N THR A 1021 4.29 0.98 18.34
CA THR A 1021 3.57 2.19 18.78
C THR A 1021 4.52 3.25 19.36
N ASP A 1022 4.88 4.24 18.55
CA ASP A 1022 5.94 5.21 18.92
C ASP A 1022 5.60 6.12 20.12
N HIS A 1023 4.32 6.24 20.48
CA HIS A 1023 3.84 7.21 21.46
C HIS A 1023 3.66 6.64 22.88
N LEU A 1024 3.78 5.33 23.08
CA LEU A 1024 3.56 4.69 24.38
C LEU A 1024 4.81 4.61 25.27
N GLY A 1025 5.99 4.97 24.72
CA GLY A 1025 7.26 4.83 25.43
C GLY A 1025 7.65 3.37 25.70
N LEU A 1026 7.05 2.46 24.93
CA LEU A 1026 7.41 1.05 24.84
C LEU A 1026 8.63 0.91 23.94
N THR A 1027 9.46 -0.10 24.21
CA THR A 1027 10.75 -0.26 23.53
C THR A 1027 10.77 -1.43 22.55
N GLY A 1028 9.66 -2.16 22.41
CA GLY A 1028 9.50 -3.37 21.58
C GLY A 1028 8.29 -3.34 20.65
N ARG A 1029 7.97 -4.48 20.00
CA ARG A 1029 6.73 -4.68 19.24
C ARG A 1029 5.63 -5.24 20.14
N ASP A 1030 4.40 -4.79 19.93
CA ASP A 1030 3.26 -5.12 20.78
C ASP A 1030 2.21 -5.96 20.03
N MET A 1031 1.49 -6.81 20.75
CA MET A 1031 0.41 -7.63 20.21
C MET A 1031 -0.89 -6.84 20.13
N PHE A 1032 -1.63 -7.02 19.05
CA PHE A 1032 -2.96 -6.47 18.79
C PHE A 1032 -3.93 -7.57 18.38
N VAL A 1033 -5.22 -7.34 18.64
CA VAL A 1033 -6.31 -8.22 18.25
C VAL A 1033 -7.37 -7.42 17.52
N ARG A 1034 -7.73 -7.85 16.32
CA ARG A 1034 -8.80 -7.25 15.51
C ARG A 1034 -9.78 -8.33 15.07
N ARG A 1035 -11.05 -7.96 14.91
CA ARG A 1035 -12.04 -8.83 14.27
C ARG A 1035 -11.84 -8.79 12.75
N VAL A 1036 -12.14 -9.90 12.10
CA VAL A 1036 -12.10 -10.00 10.64
C VAL A 1036 -13.52 -9.87 10.13
N HIS A 1037 -13.74 -8.89 9.27
CA HIS A 1037 -14.93 -8.82 8.42
C HIS A 1037 -14.60 -9.42 7.06
N PHE A 1038 -15.58 -9.96 6.36
CA PHE A 1038 -15.41 -10.39 4.98
C PHE A 1038 -16.31 -9.52 4.12
N ASP A 1039 -15.71 -8.85 3.14
CA ASP A 1039 -16.44 -8.02 2.19
C ASP A 1039 -17.32 -8.86 1.26
N ILE A 1040 -18.07 -8.20 0.38
CA ILE A 1040 -18.96 -8.85 -0.58
C ILE A 1040 -18.22 -9.76 -1.60
N GLU A 1041 -16.90 -9.62 -1.71
CA GLU A 1041 -16.02 -10.43 -2.55
C GLU A 1041 -15.31 -11.55 -1.76
N ASP A 1042 -15.73 -11.81 -0.52
CA ASP A 1042 -15.13 -12.76 0.42
C ASP A 1042 -13.66 -12.44 0.78
N MET A 1043 -13.26 -11.18 0.65
CA MET A 1043 -11.94 -10.73 1.06
C MET A 1043 -11.92 -10.26 2.52
N PRO A 1044 -10.91 -10.66 3.31
CA PRO A 1044 -10.79 -10.25 4.70
C PRO A 1044 -10.46 -8.76 4.84
N VAL A 1045 -11.27 -8.04 5.62
CA VAL A 1045 -11.05 -6.66 6.06
C VAL A 1045 -10.67 -6.69 7.54
N MET A 1046 -9.47 -6.21 7.85
CA MET A 1046 -8.82 -6.38 9.16
C MET A 1046 -8.56 -5.05 9.87
N ASP A 1047 -9.19 -3.97 9.43
CA ASP A 1047 -8.94 -2.62 9.92
C ASP A 1047 -10.23 -1.78 10.03
N MET A 1048 -11.39 -2.43 10.07
CA MET A 1048 -12.64 -1.75 10.39
C MET A 1048 -12.55 -1.10 11.77
N GLU A 1049 -12.88 0.17 11.82
CA GLU A 1049 -13.01 0.92 13.06
C GLU A 1049 -14.25 0.45 13.85
N PRO A 1050 -14.27 0.56 15.18
CA PRO A 1050 -15.42 0.13 15.99
C PRO A 1050 -16.76 0.71 15.54
N ALA A 1051 -16.77 1.98 15.11
CA ALA A 1051 -17.96 2.67 14.62
C ALA A 1051 -18.40 2.24 13.21
N GLU A 1052 -17.47 1.71 12.41
CA GLU A 1052 -17.76 1.13 11.10
C GLU A 1052 -18.32 -0.27 11.24
N GLU A 1053 -17.86 -1.05 12.22
CA GLU A 1053 -18.33 -2.41 12.48
C GLU A 1053 -19.80 -2.43 12.98
N VAL A 1054 -20.15 -1.51 13.88
CA VAL A 1054 -21.51 -1.38 14.46
C VAL A 1054 -21.85 0.11 14.62
N ALA A 1055 -22.73 0.62 13.76
CA ALA A 1055 -23.10 2.05 13.77
C ALA A 1055 -24.09 2.41 14.90
N ASP A 1056 -25.00 1.48 15.24
CA ASP A 1056 -25.88 1.56 16.41
C ASP A 1056 -25.89 0.20 17.11
N GLU A 1057 -25.42 0.16 18.35
CA GLU A 1057 -25.38 -1.07 19.14
C GLU A 1057 -26.79 -1.54 19.53
N THR A 1058 -27.82 -0.68 19.49
CA THR A 1058 -29.17 -1.02 19.93
C THR A 1058 -30.03 -1.55 18.79
N VAL A 1059 -30.57 -2.76 18.98
CA VAL A 1059 -31.52 -3.37 18.05
C VAL A 1059 -32.89 -3.55 18.70
N GLU A 1060 -33.94 -3.57 17.88
CA GLU A 1060 -35.33 -3.54 18.33
C GLU A 1060 -36.14 -4.69 17.73
N LEU A 1061 -36.95 -5.36 18.56
CA LEU A 1061 -37.91 -6.39 18.16
C LEU A 1061 -39.33 -5.93 18.49
N THR A 1062 -40.26 -6.22 17.58
CA THR A 1062 -41.68 -5.94 17.81
C THR A 1062 -42.33 -7.12 18.54
N VAL A 1063 -43.02 -6.81 19.66
CA VAL A 1063 -43.84 -7.76 20.42
C VAL A 1063 -45.30 -7.35 20.33
N GLU A 1064 -46.15 -8.22 19.76
CA GLU A 1064 -47.59 -8.01 19.68
C GLU A 1064 -48.31 -8.74 20.83
N VAL A 1065 -49.04 -8.01 21.67
CA VAL A 1065 -49.95 -8.59 22.66
C VAL A 1065 -51.35 -8.67 22.05
N THR A 1066 -51.81 -9.89 21.81
CA THR A 1066 -53.09 -10.17 21.15
C THR A 1066 -54.25 -10.19 22.14
N GLU A 1067 -55.45 -9.79 21.68
CA GLU A 1067 -56.67 -9.92 22.50
C GLU A 1067 -56.97 -11.40 22.77
N PRO A 1068 -57.42 -11.77 23.99
CA PRO A 1068 -57.70 -13.16 24.30
C PRO A 1068 -58.93 -13.64 23.52
N ALA A 1069 -58.87 -14.91 23.09
CA ALA A 1069 -59.98 -15.61 22.47
C ALA A 1069 -61.30 -15.36 23.22
N PRO A 1070 -62.40 -14.96 22.55
CA PRO A 1070 -63.70 -14.78 23.19
C PRO A 1070 -64.37 -16.14 23.44
N LEU A 1071 -63.67 -17.06 24.11
CA LEU A 1071 -64.13 -18.42 24.39
C LEU A 1071 -63.62 -18.92 25.73
N GLU A 1072 -64.52 -19.20 26.67
CA GLU A 1072 -64.22 -19.96 27.89
C GLU A 1072 -64.68 -21.41 27.70
N VAL A 1073 -63.93 -22.38 28.22
CA VAL A 1073 -64.36 -23.79 28.26
C VAL A 1073 -64.37 -24.30 29.70
N GLU A 1074 -65.38 -25.09 30.05
CA GLU A 1074 -65.46 -25.85 31.30
C GLU A 1074 -65.71 -27.32 31.00
N ALA A 1075 -65.00 -28.22 31.67
CA ALA A 1075 -65.17 -29.66 31.51
C ALA A 1075 -65.58 -30.33 32.84
N THR A 1076 -66.65 -31.12 32.83
CA THR A 1076 -67.12 -31.84 34.03
C THR A 1076 -67.56 -33.26 33.71
N THR A 1077 -67.30 -34.17 34.64
CA THR A 1077 -67.70 -35.58 34.54
C THR A 1077 -68.95 -35.86 35.36
N ARG A 1078 -69.84 -36.70 34.85
CA ARG A 1078 -71.03 -37.14 35.57
C ARG A 1078 -71.45 -38.57 35.25
N CYS A 1079 -72.09 -39.22 36.21
CA CYS A 1079 -72.57 -40.59 36.07
C CYS A 1079 -74.00 -40.65 35.54
N VAL A 1080 -74.17 -41.28 34.38
CA VAL A 1080 -75.48 -41.49 33.75
C VAL A 1080 -75.67 -42.99 33.52
N ALA A 1081 -76.63 -43.59 34.22
CA ALA A 1081 -76.98 -45.01 34.10
C ALA A 1081 -75.80 -46.00 34.25
N GLY A 1082 -74.82 -45.68 35.10
CA GLY A 1082 -73.65 -46.52 35.37
C GLY A 1082 -72.47 -46.30 34.42
N SER A 1083 -72.54 -45.31 33.52
CA SER A 1083 -71.42 -44.87 32.68
C SER A 1083 -71.02 -43.43 32.99
N ALA A 1084 -69.73 -43.14 32.95
CA ALA A 1084 -69.20 -41.79 32.98
C ALA A 1084 -69.51 -41.06 31.66
N VAL A 1085 -69.88 -39.79 31.75
CA VAL A 1085 -70.12 -38.90 30.61
C VAL A 1085 -69.37 -37.61 30.88
N LEU A 1086 -68.56 -37.19 29.91
CA LEU A 1086 -67.87 -35.91 29.92
C LEU A 1086 -68.79 -34.85 29.32
N ALA A 1087 -69.06 -33.77 30.04
CA ALA A 1087 -69.82 -32.62 29.59
C ALA A 1087 -68.88 -31.43 29.47
N THR A 1088 -68.83 -30.82 28.29
CA THR A 1088 -67.98 -29.67 27.98
C THR A 1088 -68.87 -28.48 27.67
N THR A 1089 -68.76 -27.41 28.44
CA THR A 1089 -69.49 -26.17 28.21
C THR A 1089 -68.54 -25.15 27.62
N LEU A 1090 -68.84 -24.67 26.42
CA LEU A 1090 -68.14 -23.55 25.81
C LEU A 1090 -69.01 -22.31 26.02
N THR A 1091 -68.42 -21.22 26.50
CA THR A 1091 -69.08 -19.93 26.70
C THR A 1091 -68.38 -18.91 25.83
N ASN A 1092 -69.13 -18.14 25.04
CA ASN A 1092 -68.61 -16.95 24.38
C ASN A 1092 -68.91 -15.75 25.30
N PRO A 1093 -67.94 -15.26 26.09
CA PRO A 1093 -68.11 -14.07 26.92
C PRO A 1093 -68.18 -12.76 26.11
N GLY A 1094 -67.82 -12.81 24.81
CA GLY A 1094 -67.77 -11.65 23.92
C GLY A 1094 -69.14 -11.12 23.48
N ASP A 1095 -69.10 -9.94 22.85
CA ASP A 1095 -70.27 -9.19 22.39
C ASP A 1095 -70.70 -9.52 20.95
N GLU A 1096 -69.93 -10.35 20.23
CA GLU A 1096 -70.22 -10.82 18.88
C GLU A 1096 -70.39 -12.34 18.82
N PRO A 1097 -71.21 -12.88 17.88
CA PRO A 1097 -71.34 -14.33 17.71
C PRO A 1097 -70.09 -14.95 17.09
N VAL A 1098 -69.61 -16.05 17.66
CA VAL A 1098 -68.45 -16.81 17.17
C VAL A 1098 -68.82 -18.24 16.79
N THR A 1099 -67.92 -18.93 16.09
CA THR A 1099 -68.07 -20.36 15.78
C THR A 1099 -66.93 -21.13 16.42
N ALA A 1100 -67.24 -22.03 17.35
CA ALA A 1100 -66.23 -22.78 18.09
C ALA A 1100 -66.24 -24.28 17.76
N SER A 1101 -65.15 -24.95 18.11
CA SER A 1101 -65.01 -26.41 18.10
C SER A 1101 -64.57 -26.89 19.49
N VAL A 1102 -64.83 -28.15 19.82
CA VAL A 1102 -64.30 -28.79 21.03
C VAL A 1102 -63.89 -30.22 20.74
N ALA A 1103 -62.68 -30.58 21.17
CA ALA A 1103 -62.08 -31.89 21.05
C ALA A 1103 -61.84 -32.49 22.44
N THR A 1104 -62.16 -33.78 22.57
CA THR A 1104 -61.93 -34.57 23.78
C THR A 1104 -61.34 -35.93 23.38
N PRO A 1105 -60.70 -36.68 24.30
CA PRO A 1105 -60.29 -38.07 24.05
C PRO A 1105 -61.45 -39.00 23.63
N HIS A 1106 -62.70 -38.56 23.84
CA HIS A 1106 -63.92 -39.33 23.57
C HIS A 1106 -64.69 -38.85 22.34
N GLY A 1107 -64.19 -37.83 21.62
CA GLY A 1107 -64.75 -37.34 20.36
C GLY A 1107 -64.58 -35.82 20.17
N LYS A 1108 -64.86 -35.35 18.94
CA LYS A 1108 -64.82 -33.93 18.54
C LYS A 1108 -66.20 -33.42 18.10
N ARG A 1109 -66.46 -32.15 18.34
CA ARG A 1109 -67.59 -31.37 17.81
C ARG A 1109 -67.02 -30.12 17.15
N THR A 1110 -67.48 -29.81 15.95
CA THR A 1110 -67.05 -28.64 15.17
C THR A 1110 -68.24 -27.77 14.82
N ASP A 1111 -67.97 -26.55 14.39
CA ASP A 1111 -68.96 -25.63 13.84
C ASP A 1111 -70.10 -25.34 14.84
N LEU A 1112 -69.77 -25.15 16.12
CA LEU A 1112 -70.71 -24.83 17.17
C LEU A 1112 -70.99 -23.31 17.16
N PRO A 1113 -72.17 -22.85 16.72
CA PRO A 1113 -72.48 -21.43 16.72
C PRO A 1113 -72.75 -20.96 18.16
N LEU A 1114 -71.97 -19.99 18.61
CA LEU A 1114 -72.06 -19.39 19.94
C LEU A 1114 -72.38 -17.90 19.79
N GLY A 1115 -73.63 -17.52 20.08
CA GLY A 1115 -73.98 -16.11 20.15
C GLY A 1115 -73.22 -15.37 21.26
N ALA A 1116 -73.15 -14.04 21.16
CA ALA A 1116 -72.62 -13.18 22.20
C ALA A 1116 -73.22 -13.49 23.59
N GLY A 1117 -72.37 -13.68 24.61
CA GLY A 1117 -72.76 -14.06 25.97
C GLY A 1117 -73.45 -15.43 26.11
N ALA A 1118 -73.45 -16.26 25.06
CA ALA A 1118 -74.12 -17.55 25.06
C ALA A 1118 -73.15 -18.69 25.39
N SER A 1119 -73.69 -19.77 25.98
CA SER A 1119 -72.95 -21.01 26.21
C SER A 1119 -73.63 -22.19 25.51
N VAL A 1120 -72.83 -23.15 25.04
CA VAL A 1120 -73.27 -24.44 24.50
C VAL A 1120 -72.62 -25.57 25.27
N THR A 1121 -73.41 -26.55 25.72
CA THR A 1121 -72.87 -27.74 26.40
C THR A 1121 -72.98 -28.96 25.49
N GLU A 1122 -71.84 -29.54 25.15
CA GLU A 1122 -71.73 -30.81 24.44
C GLU A 1122 -71.44 -31.94 25.42
N THR A 1123 -71.90 -33.16 25.09
CA THR A 1123 -71.68 -34.32 25.95
C THR A 1123 -71.07 -35.48 25.17
N PHE A 1124 -70.00 -36.04 25.72
CA PHE A 1124 -69.23 -37.13 25.16
C PHE A 1124 -69.39 -38.36 26.06
N SER A 1125 -69.95 -39.44 25.48
CA SER A 1125 -70.11 -40.71 26.21
C SER A 1125 -68.81 -41.48 26.17
N THR A 1126 -68.25 -41.80 27.35
CA THR A 1126 -67.05 -42.63 27.45
C THR A 1126 -67.33 -44.11 27.18
N ARG A 1127 -68.61 -44.52 27.26
CA ARG A 1127 -69.08 -45.92 27.24
C ARG A 1127 -68.41 -46.81 28.30
N SER A 1128 -67.84 -46.20 29.33
CA SER A 1128 -67.13 -46.83 30.44
C SER A 1128 -67.72 -46.36 31.77
N ALA A 1129 -67.59 -47.16 32.84
CA ALA A 1129 -67.95 -46.75 34.20
C ALA A 1129 -66.87 -45.85 34.83
N GLU A 1130 -65.67 -45.83 34.26
CA GLU A 1130 -64.51 -45.08 34.73
C GLU A 1130 -64.00 -44.14 33.62
N ILE A 1131 -63.64 -42.93 34.00
CA ILE A 1131 -62.94 -41.93 33.18
C ILE A 1131 -61.77 -41.39 34.02
N GLU A 1132 -60.56 -41.36 33.46
CA GLU A 1132 -59.39 -40.72 34.09
C GLU A 1132 -59.48 -39.20 33.90
N GLY A 1133 -58.81 -38.43 34.76
CA GLY A 1133 -58.76 -36.97 34.61
C GLY A 1133 -57.86 -36.60 33.45
N ASP A 1134 -58.31 -35.66 32.62
CA ASP A 1134 -57.63 -35.23 31.40
C ASP A 1134 -58.11 -33.81 31.03
N ASP A 1135 -57.57 -33.26 29.95
CA ASP A 1135 -57.93 -31.93 29.44
C ASP A 1135 -58.89 -32.01 28.23
N VAL A 1136 -59.65 -30.93 28.04
CA VAL A 1136 -60.50 -30.69 26.87
C VAL A 1136 -60.03 -29.43 26.17
N THR A 1137 -59.83 -29.49 24.86
CA THR A 1137 -59.45 -28.33 24.06
C THR A 1137 -60.64 -27.82 23.27
N ALA A 1138 -60.98 -26.54 23.43
CA ALA A 1138 -61.92 -25.82 22.59
C ALA A 1138 -61.16 -24.84 21.69
N THR A 1139 -61.68 -24.56 20.50
CA THR A 1139 -61.04 -23.68 19.51
C THR A 1139 -62.04 -22.68 18.98
N VAL A 1140 -61.71 -21.38 18.89
CA VAL A 1140 -62.47 -20.35 18.15
C VAL A 1140 -61.50 -19.59 17.25
N ASP A 1141 -61.84 -19.40 15.97
CA ASP A 1141 -61.01 -18.65 15.02
C ASP A 1141 -59.50 -19.03 15.05
N ASP A 1142 -59.23 -20.33 15.17
CA ASP A 1142 -57.91 -20.98 15.30
C ASP A 1142 -57.16 -20.79 16.63
N GLU A 1143 -57.74 -20.10 17.62
CA GLU A 1143 -57.22 -19.97 18.99
C GLU A 1143 -57.79 -21.05 19.91
N GLU A 1144 -56.92 -21.68 20.73
CA GLU A 1144 -57.30 -22.79 21.62
C GLU A 1144 -57.43 -22.37 23.08
N VAL A 1145 -58.48 -22.86 23.75
CA VAL A 1145 -58.70 -22.70 25.19
C VAL A 1145 -58.97 -24.08 25.78
N SER A 1146 -58.28 -24.43 26.86
CA SER A 1146 -58.37 -25.74 27.49
C SER A 1146 -59.02 -25.73 28.87
N ALA A 1147 -59.69 -26.82 29.25
CA ALA A 1147 -60.14 -27.05 30.62
C ALA A 1147 -59.99 -28.51 31.07
N SER A 1148 -59.45 -28.68 32.26
CA SER A 1148 -59.29 -29.98 32.92
C SER A 1148 -60.59 -30.49 33.51
N TYR A 1149 -60.74 -31.82 33.53
CA TYR A 1149 -61.79 -32.49 34.29
C TYR A 1149 -61.23 -33.60 35.18
N GLU A 1150 -61.87 -33.82 36.31
CA GLU A 1150 -61.45 -34.81 37.30
C GLU A 1150 -61.85 -36.25 36.94
N ALA A 1151 -61.00 -37.20 37.33
CA ALA A 1151 -61.27 -38.62 37.22
C ALA A 1151 -62.57 -38.98 37.96
N THR A 1152 -63.41 -39.83 37.36
CA THR A 1152 -64.71 -40.21 37.94
C THR A 1152 -65.03 -41.68 37.70
N SER A 1153 -65.51 -42.35 38.76
CA SER A 1153 -66.01 -43.72 38.72
C SER A 1153 -67.49 -43.76 39.10
N CYS A 1154 -68.29 -44.46 38.28
CA CYS A 1154 -69.76 -44.41 38.30
C CYS A 1154 -70.45 -45.65 38.89
N GLY A 1155 -69.72 -46.45 39.66
CA GLY A 1155 -70.25 -47.57 40.44
C GLY A 1155 -69.29 -48.73 40.60
#